data_AF-A0A251V2L6-F1
#
_entry.id   AF-A0A251V2L6-F1
#
_cell.length_a   1.000
_cell.length_b   1.000
_cell.length_c   1.000
_cell.angle_alpha   90.00
_cell.angle_beta   90.00
_cell.angle_gamma   90.00
#
_symmetry.space_group_name_H-M   'P 1'
#
loop_
_entity.id
_entity.type
_entity.pdbx_description
1 polymer ?
#
loop_
_entity_poly.entity_id
_entity_poly.type
_entity_poly.pdbx_seq_one_letter_code
_entity_poly.pdbx_strand_id
1 'polypeptide(L)'
;MAAQISPCSSSPFPSTKFSRKSWLFKIHSKINPNNQFELKSSHGYPPLNSVSLQDHVVSNNATNQSHLPSFNSLRRLFLISCYHFLVAFRVDAAAEINKPLAKENVLTEQTEPNLSVTIVGASGDLAKKKIFPALFALFYEDCLPQNFIIFGYARTEMTDEELRETISGTLTCRIDKRENCGNKMKAFLARCFYHTGQYNSEENFAELDNRLKQKEDGKTSNRLFYLSIPPDIFADVVRCASGKAFSKTGWTRVIVEKPFGRDSESSAELTRSLKKYLVEDQIFRIDHYLGKELVENLSVLRFSNVVFEPLWSRNYIRNVQFIFSEDFGTEGRGGYFDNYGIIRDIMQNHLLQILALFAMETPVSLDAEDIRNEKVKVLRSMRPLRLEDVVIGQYKGGQSKGGKSYLGYTEDPTVPNNSLTPTFAAAALFIDNARWDGVPFLMKAGKALNTRRRLFLISCYHFLVAFRVDAVAEIEKPLAKENVPPEQTEPNLSVTVVGASGDLAKKKIFPALFALFYEDCLPQNFIVFGYARTEMTDEELRETISRTLTCRIDKRENCGDKMEEFLARCFYHTGQYNSEENFAELDSRLKQKEDGKTSNRLFYLSIPPDIFADVVRCASGKAFSKTGWTRVIVEKPFGRDSESSAELTRSLKQYLVEDQIFRIDHYLGKELVENLSVLRFSNVVFEPLWSRNYIRNVQFIFSEDFGTEGRGGYFDNYGIIRDIMQNHLLQILALFAMETPVSLDAEDIRNEKVKVLRPMRPLRLEDVVIGQYKGGQSKGGKSYLGYTEDPTVPNNSLTPTFAAAALFIDNARWDGVPFLMKAGKALNTRRAEIRVQFRPVPGNLYKKYFGMDMDKATNELVLRVQPDEAIYLKINSKIPGLGMKLDQSDLNLFYRTRYLKEIPDAYERLLLDAIQGERRLFIRSDELDAAWSIFTPLLNELETKKIAPELYPYGSRGPVGAYYLAAKYNVRWGDIAGDE
;
A
#
# COMPACT_ATOMS: atom_id res chain seq x y z
N MET A 1 -21.53 26.19 41.20
CA MET A 1 -22.58 25.62 42.08
C MET A 1 -22.19 24.19 42.39
N ALA A 2 -21.98 23.89 43.67
CA ALA A 2 -21.61 22.58 44.18
C ALA A 2 -22.84 21.69 44.35
N ALA A 3 -22.69 20.38 44.12
CA ALA A 3 -23.47 19.34 44.79
C ALA A 3 -22.66 18.03 44.81
N GLN A 4 -22.29 17.61 46.02
CA GLN A 4 -21.81 16.25 46.37
C GLN A 4 -23.00 15.27 46.40
N ILE A 5 -22.74 13.96 46.26
CA ILE A 5 -23.11 12.89 47.23
C ILE A 5 -22.66 11.49 46.73
N SER A 6 -21.71 10.93 47.51
CA SER A 6 -21.29 9.55 47.89
C SER A 6 -21.51 8.24 47.09
N PRO A 7 -20.64 7.22 47.30
CA PRO A 7 -20.59 5.90 46.63
C PRO A 7 -21.22 4.75 47.44
N CYS A 8 -21.49 3.59 46.80
CA CYS A 8 -21.83 2.34 47.50
C CYS A 8 -21.29 1.06 46.82
N SER A 9 -21.16 0.03 47.65
CA SER A 9 -20.23 -1.11 47.67
C SER A 9 -20.67 -2.45 47.04
N SER A 10 -19.67 -3.19 46.53
CA SER A 10 -19.40 -4.66 46.52
C SER A 10 -20.48 -5.77 46.67
N SER A 11 -20.51 -6.65 45.64
CA SER A 11 -20.48 -8.17 45.61
C SER A 11 -21.62 -9.00 46.26
N PRO A 12 -21.72 -10.37 46.11
CA PRO A 12 -21.30 -11.37 45.09
C PRO A 12 -22.39 -12.46 44.72
N PHE A 13 -21.99 -13.50 43.95
CA PHE A 13 -22.57 -14.88 43.73
C PHE A 13 -23.53 -15.15 42.54
N PRO A 14 -23.74 -16.41 42.06
CA PRO A 14 -23.01 -17.69 42.25
C PRO A 14 -22.74 -18.54 40.98
N SER A 15 -21.94 -19.60 41.16
CA SER A 15 -21.74 -20.79 40.33
C SER A 15 -22.92 -21.77 40.32
N THR A 16 -23.14 -22.55 39.24
CA THR A 16 -23.56 -23.98 39.29
C THR A 16 -23.46 -24.72 37.94
N LYS A 17 -23.44 -26.06 38.04
CA LYS A 17 -22.90 -27.13 37.16
C LYS A 17 -23.86 -27.68 36.07
N PHE A 18 -23.28 -28.60 35.26
CA PHE A 18 -23.84 -29.73 34.46
C PHE A 18 -24.22 -29.42 32.99
N SER A 19 -23.94 -30.25 31.96
CA SER A 19 -23.70 -31.71 31.88
C SER A 19 -23.02 -32.10 30.54
N ARG A 20 -22.20 -33.16 30.56
CA ARG A 20 -21.67 -33.90 29.38
C ARG A 20 -22.75 -34.84 28.82
N LYS A 21 -23.01 -34.83 27.50
CA LYS A 21 -23.39 -36.03 26.74
C LYS A 21 -22.82 -36.01 25.31
N SER A 22 -21.79 -36.84 25.12
CA SER A 22 -21.53 -37.76 24.00
C SER A 22 -22.41 -37.63 22.74
N TRP A 23 -21.78 -37.35 21.59
CA TRP A 23 -21.93 -38.13 20.35
C TRP A 23 -20.56 -38.25 19.67
N LEU A 24 -20.02 -39.46 19.63
CA LEU A 24 -18.80 -39.88 18.97
C LEU A 24 -19.14 -41.13 18.17
N PHE A 25 -18.96 -41.13 16.84
CA PHE A 25 -18.61 -42.29 16.01
C PHE A 25 -18.05 -41.73 14.68
N LYS A 26 -16.71 -41.69 14.53
CA LYS A 26 -15.83 -42.69 13.88
C LYS A 26 -15.78 -42.55 12.36
N ILE A 27 -14.71 -41.91 11.91
CA ILE A 27 -14.18 -41.95 10.55
C ILE A 27 -13.56 -43.34 10.33
N HIS A 28 -14.03 -44.05 9.31
CA HIS A 28 -13.29 -45.16 8.72
C HIS A 28 -12.49 -44.66 7.52
N SER A 29 -11.17 -44.81 7.62
CA SER A 29 -10.25 -44.85 6.50
C SER A 29 -10.50 -46.11 5.68
N LYS A 30 -10.50 -45.97 4.34
CA LYS A 30 -10.19 -47.06 3.41
C LYS A 30 -9.40 -46.48 2.24
N ILE A 31 -8.10 -46.72 2.31
CA ILE A 31 -7.24 -46.90 1.14
C ILE A 31 -7.41 -48.37 0.74
N ASN A 32 -7.62 -48.63 -0.55
CA ASN A 32 -7.29 -49.91 -1.18
C ASN A 32 -7.07 -49.67 -2.69
N PRO A 33 -6.37 -50.57 -3.41
CA PRO A 33 -5.01 -50.28 -3.86
C PRO A 33 -4.84 -50.83 -5.28
N ASN A 34 -5.13 -50.08 -6.33
CA ASN A 34 -4.81 -50.54 -7.68
C ASN A 34 -4.72 -49.32 -8.60
N ASN A 35 -3.58 -48.64 -8.54
CA ASN A 35 -3.13 -47.82 -9.67
C ASN A 35 -2.70 -48.78 -10.79
N GLN A 36 -3.60 -49.07 -11.72
CA GLN A 36 -3.25 -49.45 -13.08
C GLN A 36 -4.05 -48.57 -14.03
N PHE A 37 -3.35 -47.62 -14.66
CA PHE A 37 -3.78 -47.02 -15.92
C PHE A 37 -2.76 -47.44 -16.98
N GLU A 38 -3.21 -48.23 -17.95
CA GLU A 38 -2.55 -48.39 -19.25
C GLU A 38 -2.65 -47.08 -20.02
N LEU A 39 -1.51 -46.54 -20.45
CA LEU A 39 -1.43 -45.63 -21.59
C LEU A 39 -0.86 -46.43 -22.76
N LYS A 40 -1.72 -46.75 -23.73
CA LYS A 40 -1.27 -47.06 -25.09
C LYS A 40 -0.68 -45.78 -25.68
N SER A 41 0.64 -45.72 -25.80
CA SER A 41 1.29 -44.85 -26.77
C SER A 41 1.46 -45.66 -28.06
N SER A 42 1.02 -45.08 -29.17
CA SER A 42 1.47 -45.49 -30.49
C SER A 42 2.89 -44.93 -30.70
N HIS A 43 3.81 -45.79 -31.14
CA HIS A 43 5.22 -45.57 -31.56
C HIS A 43 6.26 -45.91 -30.48
N GLY A 44 6.91 -47.08 -30.64
CA GLY A 44 7.75 -47.73 -29.63
C GLY A 44 9.26 -47.70 -29.87
N TYR A 45 10.02 -48.19 -28.87
CA TYR A 45 11.20 -49.09 -28.89
C TYR A 45 11.63 -49.40 -27.40
N PRO A 46 12.41 -50.46 -27.08
CA PRO A 46 12.37 -51.28 -25.84
C PRO A 46 13.46 -50.99 -24.75
N PRO A 47 13.49 -51.72 -23.59
CA PRO A 47 13.90 -51.21 -22.26
C PRO A 47 15.21 -51.80 -21.66
N LEU A 48 15.65 -51.33 -20.48
CA LEU A 48 16.53 -52.05 -19.54
C LEU A 48 16.40 -51.59 -18.05
N ASN A 49 15.93 -52.54 -17.23
CA ASN A 49 16.14 -52.89 -15.81
C ASN A 49 16.15 -51.91 -14.60
N SER A 50 15.43 -52.39 -13.57
CA SER A 50 15.20 -51.94 -12.19
C SER A 50 16.23 -52.41 -11.15
N VAL A 51 16.41 -51.69 -10.03
CA VAL A 51 16.68 -52.25 -8.67
C VAL A 51 16.09 -51.33 -7.57
N SER A 52 15.58 -51.95 -6.50
CA SER A 52 14.84 -51.42 -5.33
C SER A 52 15.71 -51.04 -4.12
N LEU A 53 15.10 -50.45 -3.07
CA LEU A 53 15.55 -50.58 -1.67
C LEU A 53 14.36 -50.51 -0.70
N GLN A 54 14.36 -51.46 0.25
CA GLN A 54 13.37 -51.72 1.31
C GLN A 54 13.87 -51.27 2.70
N ASP A 55 12.90 -50.94 3.56
CA ASP A 55 12.72 -51.22 5.00
C ASP A 55 13.80 -50.92 6.06
N HIS A 56 13.41 -50.19 7.12
CA HIS A 56 13.31 -50.75 8.50
C HIS A 56 12.62 -49.77 9.48
N VAL A 57 11.93 -50.36 10.47
CA VAL A 57 10.98 -49.76 11.42
C VAL A 57 11.46 -50.00 12.88
N VAL A 58 11.01 -49.15 13.82
CA VAL A 58 10.75 -49.37 15.28
C VAL A 58 11.87 -49.04 16.29
N SER A 59 11.63 -48.05 17.19
CA SER A 59 11.28 -48.28 18.63
C SER A 59 11.29 -46.98 19.49
N ASN A 60 10.14 -46.69 20.13
CA ASN A 60 9.88 -46.31 21.54
C ASN A 60 11.03 -45.68 22.38
N ASN A 61 10.89 -44.69 23.28
CA ASN A 61 9.82 -44.39 24.24
C ASN A 61 10.13 -43.11 25.08
N ALA A 62 9.08 -42.48 25.63
CA ALA A 62 8.97 -41.81 26.95
C ALA A 62 9.62 -40.42 27.28
N THR A 63 8.70 -39.48 27.58
CA THR A 63 8.66 -38.49 28.70
C THR A 63 9.70 -37.37 28.83
N ASN A 64 9.32 -36.10 28.57
CA ASN A 64 8.86 -35.15 29.60
C ASN A 64 8.50 -33.76 29.03
N GLN A 65 7.59 -33.08 29.72
CA GLN A 65 6.88 -31.86 29.34
C GLN A 65 7.73 -30.58 29.39
N SER A 66 7.55 -29.69 28.42
CA SER A 66 7.52 -28.23 28.65
C SER A 66 6.63 -27.54 27.61
N HIS A 67 5.94 -26.49 28.05
CA HIS A 67 4.68 -25.99 27.50
C HIS A 67 4.78 -25.20 26.17
N LEU A 68 3.92 -25.54 25.20
CA LEU A 68 3.55 -24.72 24.03
C LEU A 68 2.00 -24.64 23.94
N PRO A 69 1.38 -23.46 23.74
CA PRO A 69 -0.08 -23.34 23.74
C PRO A 69 -0.70 -23.79 22.41
N SER A 70 -1.82 -24.50 22.50
CA SER A 70 -2.60 -25.01 21.35
C SER A 70 -3.21 -23.90 20.48
N PHE A 71 -3.51 -24.24 19.22
CA PHE A 71 -4.14 -23.42 18.18
C PHE A 71 -5.45 -22.69 18.57
N ASN A 72 -6.06 -23.03 19.72
CA ASN A 72 -7.23 -22.33 20.26
C ASN A 72 -6.90 -21.08 21.12
N SER A 73 -5.63 -20.90 21.53
CA SER A 73 -5.17 -19.73 22.28
C SER A 73 -4.95 -18.50 21.37
N LEU A 74 -4.62 -18.72 20.09
CA LEU A 74 -4.45 -17.67 19.09
C LEU A 74 -5.79 -17.09 18.60
N ARG A 75 -6.89 -17.86 18.65
CA ARG A 75 -8.23 -17.34 18.35
C ARG A 75 -8.79 -16.44 19.46
N ARG A 76 -8.43 -16.65 20.73
CA ARG A 76 -8.87 -15.78 21.84
C ARG A 76 -8.07 -14.48 21.94
N LEU A 77 -6.80 -14.45 21.53
CA LEU A 77 -6.02 -13.21 21.46
C LEU A 77 -6.40 -12.34 20.25
N PHE A 78 -6.85 -12.94 19.14
CA PHE A 78 -7.38 -12.19 17.99
C PHE A 78 -8.79 -11.61 18.25
N LEU A 79 -9.59 -12.26 19.12
CA LEU A 79 -10.95 -11.82 19.47
C LEU A 79 -11.02 -10.83 20.64
N ILE A 80 -9.96 -10.65 21.43
CA ILE A 80 -9.90 -9.64 22.49
C ILE A 80 -9.36 -8.29 21.96
N SER A 81 -8.51 -8.29 20.92
CA SER A 81 -8.08 -7.05 20.24
C SER A 81 -9.21 -6.38 19.43
N CYS A 82 -10.22 -7.12 18.98
CA CYS A 82 -11.38 -6.56 18.29
C CYS A 82 -12.49 -6.05 19.23
N TYR A 83 -12.40 -6.30 20.55
CA TYR A 83 -13.45 -5.91 21.50
C TYR A 83 -13.10 -4.65 22.33
N HIS A 84 -11.83 -4.25 22.38
CA HIS A 84 -11.43 -2.94 22.94
C HIS A 84 -11.41 -1.81 21.90
N PHE A 85 -11.46 -2.13 20.60
CA PHE A 85 -11.56 -1.13 19.53
C PHE A 85 -13.00 -0.66 19.24
N LEU A 86 -14.01 -1.24 19.91
CA LEU A 86 -15.44 -0.94 19.72
C LEU A 86 -16.12 -0.26 20.90
N VAL A 87 -15.35 0.16 21.93
CA VAL A 87 -15.90 0.87 23.12
C VAL A 87 -15.29 2.27 23.31
N ALA A 88 -14.37 2.71 22.45
CA ALA A 88 -13.76 4.04 22.53
C ALA A 88 -14.11 4.95 21.34
N PHE A 89 -15.37 4.97 20.90
CA PHE A 89 -15.96 6.11 20.17
C PHE A 89 -17.48 6.09 20.39
N ARG A 90 -17.87 6.50 21.60
CA ARG A 90 -19.19 7.08 21.86
C ARG A 90 -18.93 8.54 22.23
N VAL A 91 -18.81 9.37 21.21
CA VAL A 91 -19.07 10.81 21.31
C VAL A 91 -20.11 11.10 20.24
N ASP A 92 -21.21 11.69 20.68
CA ASP A 92 -22.39 12.01 19.88
C ASP A 92 -22.04 12.76 18.59
N ALA A 93 -22.31 12.12 17.46
CA ALA A 93 -22.43 12.76 16.15
C ALA A 93 -23.38 11.94 15.26
N ALA A 94 -24.54 11.59 15.81
CA ALA A 94 -25.70 11.19 15.03
C ALA A 94 -26.73 12.32 15.15
N ALA A 95 -27.30 12.70 14.00
CA ALA A 95 -28.30 13.76 13.82
C ALA A 95 -27.76 15.21 13.75
N GLU A 96 -26.91 15.50 12.77
CA GLU A 96 -27.00 16.73 11.97
C GLU A 96 -26.12 16.58 10.71
N ILE A 97 -26.37 17.33 9.64
CA ILE A 97 -25.69 17.25 8.33
C ILE A 97 -26.23 16.18 7.35
N ASN A 98 -27.55 15.95 7.35
CA ASN A 98 -28.27 15.46 6.17
C ASN A 98 -29.57 16.28 5.97
N LYS A 99 -29.47 17.61 6.11
CA LYS A 99 -30.49 18.52 5.59
C LYS A 99 -30.11 18.91 4.16
N PRO A 100 -31.03 18.87 3.18
CA PRO A 100 -30.80 19.53 1.90
C PRO A 100 -30.57 21.03 2.16
N LEU A 101 -29.63 21.64 1.43
CA LEU A 101 -29.38 23.08 1.45
C LEU A 101 -30.72 23.83 1.40
N ALA A 102 -31.04 24.53 2.49
CA ALA A 102 -32.24 25.32 2.61
C ALA A 102 -32.21 26.43 1.55
N LYS A 103 -33.15 26.36 0.59
CA LYS A 103 -33.58 27.54 -0.17
C LYS A 103 -34.23 28.50 0.82
N GLU A 104 -33.87 29.78 0.71
CA GLU A 104 -34.43 30.86 1.50
C GLU A 104 -35.97 30.88 1.43
N ASN A 105 -36.54 31.17 2.59
CA ASN A 105 -37.93 31.04 2.97
C ASN A 105 -38.94 31.72 2.03
N VAL A 106 -39.97 30.96 1.60
CA VAL A 106 -41.39 31.33 1.62
C VAL A 106 -42.25 30.04 1.56
N LEU A 107 -43.18 29.87 2.53
CA LEU A 107 -44.45 29.08 2.54
C LEU A 107 -44.49 27.52 2.69
N THR A 108 -45.45 27.11 3.55
CA THR A 108 -46.21 25.83 3.65
C THR A 108 -45.50 24.55 4.12
N GLU A 109 -46.02 23.93 5.20
CA GLU A 109 -45.78 22.51 5.55
C GLU A 109 -46.22 21.61 4.38
N GLN A 110 -45.33 21.35 3.42
CA GLN A 110 -45.57 20.31 2.42
C GLN A 110 -45.37 18.95 3.08
N THR A 111 -46.48 18.22 3.25
CA THR A 111 -46.46 16.81 3.66
C THR A 111 -45.63 16.00 2.66
N GLU A 112 -44.71 15.16 3.15
CA GLU A 112 -43.90 14.30 2.27
C GLU A 112 -44.81 13.41 1.41
N PRO A 113 -44.61 13.36 0.07
CA PRO A 113 -45.45 12.57 -0.81
C PRO A 113 -45.25 11.07 -0.53
N ASN A 114 -46.32 10.29 -0.66
CA ASN A 114 -46.25 8.83 -0.56
C ASN A 114 -45.39 8.26 -1.69
N LEU A 115 -44.76 7.10 -1.45
CA LEU A 115 -44.09 6.31 -2.49
C LEU A 115 -44.76 4.94 -2.67
N SER A 116 -45.33 4.70 -3.84
CA SER A 116 -45.88 3.40 -4.22
C SER A 116 -44.94 2.70 -5.19
N VAL A 117 -44.42 1.53 -4.81
CA VAL A 117 -43.52 0.72 -5.64
C VAL A 117 -44.27 -0.49 -6.17
N THR A 118 -44.52 -0.54 -7.47
CA THR A 118 -45.14 -1.71 -8.13
C THR A 118 -44.08 -2.58 -8.77
N ILE A 119 -43.96 -3.84 -8.32
CA ILE A 119 -43.07 -4.85 -8.91
C ILE A 119 -43.90 -5.69 -9.88
N VAL A 120 -43.79 -5.38 -11.18
CA VAL A 120 -44.40 -6.16 -12.25
C VAL A 120 -43.56 -7.42 -12.48
N GLY A 121 -44.19 -8.59 -12.44
CA GLY A 121 -43.48 -9.88 -12.40
C GLY A 121 -43.10 -10.34 -10.98
N ALA A 122 -43.83 -9.89 -9.95
CA ALA A 122 -43.51 -10.18 -8.55
C ALA A 122 -43.46 -11.67 -8.17
N SER A 123 -44.14 -12.55 -8.92
CA SER A 123 -44.07 -14.00 -8.71
C SER A 123 -42.78 -14.65 -9.25
N GLY A 124 -41.97 -13.89 -10.00
CA GLY A 124 -40.74 -14.37 -10.64
C GLY A 124 -39.51 -14.42 -9.72
N ASP A 125 -38.50 -15.14 -10.18
CA ASP A 125 -37.26 -15.41 -9.42
C ASP A 125 -36.44 -14.15 -9.11
N LEU A 126 -36.39 -13.19 -10.04
CA LEU A 126 -35.64 -11.94 -9.86
C LEU A 126 -36.24 -11.09 -8.72
N ALA A 127 -37.57 -10.92 -8.73
CA ALA A 127 -38.30 -10.22 -7.67
C ALA A 127 -38.01 -10.84 -6.29
N LYS A 128 -38.19 -12.16 -6.16
CA LYS A 128 -37.99 -12.92 -4.92
C LYS A 128 -36.55 -12.88 -4.42
N LYS A 129 -35.58 -13.16 -5.28
CA LYS A 129 -34.18 -13.34 -4.87
C LYS A 129 -33.39 -12.04 -4.74
N LYS A 130 -33.83 -10.95 -5.39
CA LYS A 130 -33.06 -9.70 -5.49
C LYS A 130 -33.84 -8.45 -5.09
N ILE A 131 -35.04 -8.23 -5.62
CA ILE A 131 -35.74 -6.94 -5.49
C ILE A 131 -36.33 -6.75 -4.09
N PHE A 132 -37.13 -7.71 -3.61
CA PHE A 132 -37.68 -7.62 -2.25
C PHE A 132 -36.59 -7.59 -1.17
N PRO A 133 -35.53 -8.43 -1.23
CA PRO A 133 -34.38 -8.30 -0.32
C PRO A 133 -33.71 -6.93 -0.35
N ALA A 134 -33.54 -6.32 -1.52
CA ALA A 134 -32.94 -4.99 -1.66
C ALA A 134 -33.83 -3.89 -1.05
N LEU A 135 -35.15 -3.92 -1.33
CA LEU A 135 -36.11 -2.98 -0.72
C LEU A 135 -36.19 -3.15 0.79
N PHE A 136 -36.12 -4.38 1.30
CA PHE A 136 -36.06 -4.63 2.74
C PHE A 136 -34.78 -4.06 3.36
N ALA A 137 -33.62 -4.21 2.70
CA ALA A 137 -32.38 -3.61 3.18
C ALA A 137 -32.47 -2.07 3.23
N LEU A 138 -33.03 -1.44 2.19
CA LEU A 138 -33.25 0.01 2.19
C LEU A 138 -34.22 0.46 3.29
N PHE A 139 -35.28 -0.31 3.55
CA PHE A 139 -36.18 -0.05 4.67
C PHE A 139 -35.48 -0.24 6.03
N TYR A 140 -34.65 -1.27 6.15
CA TYR A 140 -33.95 -1.60 7.39
C TYR A 140 -32.95 -0.52 7.78
N GLU A 141 -32.28 0.10 6.80
CA GLU A 141 -31.36 1.22 6.96
C GLU A 141 -32.07 2.59 6.94
N ASP A 142 -33.41 2.61 7.05
CA ASP A 142 -34.25 3.82 7.09
C ASP A 142 -34.02 4.77 5.88
N CYS A 143 -33.70 4.20 4.71
CA CYS A 143 -33.44 4.91 3.46
C CYS A 143 -34.68 5.07 2.55
N LEU A 144 -35.80 4.44 2.90
CA LEU A 144 -37.09 4.65 2.23
C LEU A 144 -37.90 5.74 2.95
N PRO A 145 -38.74 6.52 2.23
CA PRO A 145 -39.58 7.53 2.86
C PRO A 145 -40.54 6.89 3.88
N GLN A 146 -40.98 7.64 4.89
CA GLN A 146 -41.81 7.09 5.97
C GLN A 146 -43.11 6.45 5.45
N ASN A 147 -43.72 7.08 4.45
CA ASN A 147 -44.95 6.62 3.81
C ASN A 147 -44.63 5.94 2.48
N PHE A 148 -44.40 4.63 2.52
CA PHE A 148 -44.25 3.83 1.30
C PHE A 148 -45.05 2.53 1.36
N ILE A 149 -45.46 2.07 0.17
CA ILE A 149 -46.16 0.81 -0.04
C ILE A 149 -45.55 0.06 -1.22
N ILE A 150 -45.61 -1.28 -1.18
CA ILE A 150 -45.09 -2.15 -2.24
C ILE A 150 -46.25 -3.01 -2.76
N PHE A 151 -46.46 -3.00 -4.08
CA PHE A 151 -47.44 -3.83 -4.76
C PHE A 151 -46.74 -4.84 -5.68
N GLY A 152 -46.91 -6.13 -5.42
CA GLY A 152 -46.60 -7.15 -6.41
C GLY A 152 -47.70 -7.24 -7.47
N TYR A 153 -47.32 -7.33 -8.74
CA TYR A 153 -48.26 -7.51 -9.85
C TYR A 153 -47.80 -8.62 -10.79
N ALA A 154 -48.58 -9.70 -10.95
CA ALA A 154 -48.30 -10.73 -11.94
C ALA A 154 -49.56 -11.52 -12.32
N ARG A 155 -49.43 -12.38 -13.34
CA ARG A 155 -50.51 -13.26 -13.81
C ARG A 155 -50.85 -14.39 -12.83
N THR A 156 -49.91 -14.75 -11.96
CA THR A 156 -50.10 -15.80 -10.95
C THR A 156 -51.13 -15.34 -9.94
N GLU A 157 -52.16 -16.14 -9.70
CA GLU A 157 -53.11 -15.86 -8.61
C GLU A 157 -52.42 -16.04 -7.26
N MET A 158 -52.47 -15.01 -6.43
CA MET A 158 -51.88 -14.99 -5.10
C MET A 158 -52.61 -13.95 -4.23
N THR A 159 -52.71 -14.24 -2.94
CA THR A 159 -53.21 -13.32 -1.91
C THR A 159 -52.10 -12.42 -1.36
N ASP A 160 -52.46 -11.36 -0.64
CA ASP A 160 -51.48 -10.50 0.03
C ASP A 160 -50.65 -11.32 1.07
N GLU A 161 -51.28 -12.27 1.76
CA GLU A 161 -50.66 -13.15 2.75
C GLU A 161 -49.65 -14.11 2.11
N GLU A 162 -50.01 -14.78 1.02
CA GLU A 162 -49.11 -15.68 0.29
C GLU A 162 -47.89 -14.93 -0.28
N LEU A 163 -48.06 -13.68 -0.74
CA LEU A 163 -46.94 -12.84 -1.15
C LEU A 163 -46.01 -12.56 0.04
N ARG A 164 -46.57 -12.18 1.19
CA ARG A 164 -45.77 -11.87 2.40
C ARG A 164 -45.01 -13.10 2.89
N GLU A 165 -45.62 -14.29 2.86
CA GLU A 165 -44.94 -15.55 3.18
C GLU A 165 -43.78 -15.84 2.22
N THR A 166 -44.04 -15.65 0.91
CA THR A 166 -43.02 -15.82 -0.13
C THR A 166 -41.85 -14.86 0.06
N ILE A 167 -42.11 -13.58 0.34
CA ILE A 167 -41.06 -12.58 0.62
C ILE A 167 -40.31 -12.98 1.88
N SER A 168 -41.01 -13.26 2.98
CA SER A 168 -40.44 -13.63 4.27
C SER A 168 -39.45 -14.79 4.16
N GLY A 169 -39.78 -15.83 3.38
CA GLY A 169 -38.90 -16.97 3.14
C GLY A 169 -37.59 -16.64 2.40
N THR A 170 -37.50 -15.47 1.76
CA THR A 170 -36.29 -15.02 1.03
C THR A 170 -35.49 -13.94 1.76
N LEU A 171 -36.09 -13.27 2.75
CA LEU A 171 -35.43 -12.23 3.51
C LEU A 171 -34.47 -12.86 4.53
N THR A 172 -33.24 -12.34 4.57
CA THR A 172 -32.22 -12.74 5.54
C THR A 172 -31.79 -11.54 6.36
N CYS A 173 -31.85 -11.63 7.70
CA CYS A 173 -31.28 -10.64 8.62
C CYS A 173 -29.74 -10.71 8.54
N ARG A 174 -29.15 -10.16 7.47
CA ARG A 174 -27.70 -10.27 7.22
C ARG A 174 -26.85 -9.41 8.14
N ILE A 175 -27.42 -8.37 8.74
CA ILE A 175 -26.66 -7.30 9.39
C ILE A 175 -26.68 -7.43 10.91
N ASP A 176 -27.65 -8.13 11.50
CA ASP A 176 -27.77 -8.16 12.96
C ASP A 176 -28.05 -9.56 13.53
N LYS A 177 -27.12 -10.02 14.37
CA LYS A 177 -27.35 -11.06 15.38
C LYS A 177 -28.01 -10.47 16.65
N ARG A 178 -28.80 -9.38 16.53
CA ARG A 178 -29.52 -8.74 17.65
C ARG A 178 -31.04 -8.65 17.41
N GLU A 179 -31.73 -8.40 18.51
CA GLU A 179 -33.11 -8.77 18.86
C GLU A 179 -34.26 -8.10 18.06
N ASN A 180 -34.00 -7.15 17.14
CA ASN A 180 -35.06 -6.31 16.52
C ASN A 180 -35.39 -6.59 15.04
N CYS A 181 -34.69 -7.52 14.37
CA CYS A 181 -34.94 -7.78 12.95
C CYS A 181 -36.38 -8.30 12.68
N GLY A 182 -36.93 -9.11 13.59
CA GLY A 182 -38.30 -9.62 13.45
C GLY A 182 -39.36 -8.52 13.41
N ASN A 183 -39.17 -7.44 14.18
CA ASN A 183 -40.11 -6.31 14.21
C ASN A 183 -40.03 -5.46 12.94
N LYS A 184 -38.82 -5.12 12.46
CA LYS A 184 -38.64 -4.42 11.18
C LYS A 184 -39.17 -5.27 10.00
N MET A 185 -38.96 -6.58 10.02
CA MET A 185 -39.50 -7.47 8.97
C MET A 185 -41.02 -7.48 8.95
N LYS A 186 -41.69 -7.62 10.10
CA LYS A 186 -43.17 -7.53 10.19
C LYS A 186 -43.68 -6.17 9.68
N ALA A 187 -43.02 -5.09 10.06
CA ALA A 187 -43.38 -3.74 9.61
C ALA A 187 -43.22 -3.59 8.08
N PHE A 188 -42.16 -4.14 7.48
CA PHE A 188 -41.96 -4.14 6.04
C PHE A 188 -43.04 -4.97 5.31
N LEU A 189 -43.31 -6.19 5.78
CA LEU A 189 -44.31 -7.08 5.19
C LEU A 189 -45.73 -6.50 5.26
N ALA A 190 -46.06 -5.76 6.32
CA ALA A 190 -47.34 -5.06 6.45
C ALA A 190 -47.58 -3.99 5.37
N ARG A 191 -46.52 -3.55 4.68
CA ARG A 191 -46.56 -2.59 3.56
C ARG A 191 -46.57 -3.27 2.19
N CYS A 192 -46.53 -4.61 2.15
CA CYS A 192 -46.54 -5.39 0.92
C CYS A 192 -47.96 -5.91 0.63
N PHE A 193 -48.41 -5.67 -0.61
CA PHE A 193 -49.70 -6.06 -1.15
C PHE A 193 -49.51 -6.70 -2.53
N TYR A 194 -50.48 -7.47 -3.02
CA TYR A 194 -50.40 -8.19 -4.28
C TYR A 194 -51.67 -8.01 -5.10
N HIS A 195 -51.56 -7.82 -6.41
CA HIS A 195 -52.69 -7.82 -7.32
C HIS A 195 -52.43 -8.70 -8.54
N THR A 196 -53.34 -9.64 -8.82
CA THR A 196 -53.31 -10.48 -10.01
C THR A 196 -53.83 -9.71 -11.22
N GLY A 197 -53.14 -9.80 -12.37
CA GLY A 197 -53.63 -9.20 -13.61
C GLY A 197 -52.80 -9.55 -14.85
N GLN A 198 -53.39 -9.29 -16.02
CA GLN A 198 -52.73 -9.49 -17.32
C GLN A 198 -51.91 -8.27 -17.73
N TYR A 199 -50.69 -8.50 -18.24
CA TYR A 199 -49.74 -7.44 -18.58
C TYR A 199 -50.20 -6.52 -19.73
N ASN A 200 -51.15 -6.95 -20.55
CA ASN A 200 -51.67 -6.24 -21.72
C ASN A 200 -53.12 -5.74 -21.54
N SER A 201 -53.67 -5.75 -20.31
CA SER A 201 -55.05 -5.37 -20.01
C SER A 201 -55.12 -4.01 -19.31
N GLU A 202 -55.67 -2.99 -19.97
CA GLU A 202 -55.91 -1.69 -19.34
C GLU A 202 -56.89 -1.78 -18.16
N GLU A 203 -57.87 -2.69 -18.23
CA GLU A 203 -58.84 -2.90 -17.15
C GLU A 203 -58.14 -3.37 -15.87
N ASN A 204 -57.22 -4.34 -15.96
CA ASN A 204 -56.47 -4.78 -14.77
C ASN A 204 -55.52 -3.70 -14.24
N PHE A 205 -54.98 -2.83 -15.09
CA PHE A 205 -54.20 -1.67 -14.60
C PHE A 205 -55.09 -0.59 -13.96
N ALA A 206 -56.36 -0.46 -14.38
CA ALA A 206 -57.33 0.39 -13.69
C ALA A 206 -57.72 -0.18 -12.32
N GLU A 207 -57.88 -1.50 -12.21
CA GLU A 207 -58.07 -2.19 -10.92
C GLU A 207 -56.86 -2.00 -9.98
N LEU A 208 -55.64 -2.13 -10.51
CA LEU A 208 -54.41 -1.84 -9.77
C LEU A 208 -54.39 -0.39 -9.28
N ASP A 209 -54.72 0.58 -10.13
CA ASP A 209 -54.79 2.01 -9.76
C ASP A 209 -55.78 2.26 -8.62
N ASN A 210 -56.96 1.62 -8.67
CA ASN A 210 -57.95 1.73 -7.60
C ASN A 210 -57.40 1.21 -6.27
N ARG A 211 -56.69 0.07 -6.27
CA ARG A 211 -56.05 -0.47 -5.07
C ARG A 211 -54.89 0.39 -4.56
N LEU A 212 -54.09 0.95 -5.47
CA LEU A 212 -53.04 1.91 -5.12
C LEU A 212 -53.64 3.13 -4.41
N LYS A 213 -54.68 3.75 -5.00
CA LYS A 213 -55.38 4.92 -4.42
C LYS A 213 -55.96 4.65 -3.04
N GLN A 214 -56.53 3.47 -2.82
CA GLN A 214 -57.05 3.07 -1.51
C GLN A 214 -55.96 3.05 -0.43
N LYS A 215 -54.72 2.71 -0.79
CA LYS A 215 -53.58 2.68 0.14
C LYS A 215 -52.82 4.00 0.22
N GLU A 216 -52.93 4.83 -0.81
CA GLU A 216 -52.34 6.17 -0.88
C GLU A 216 -53.14 7.22 -0.09
N ASP A 217 -54.40 6.93 0.27
CA ASP A 217 -55.23 7.74 1.17
C ASP A 217 -55.37 9.21 0.74
N GLY A 218 -55.55 9.42 -0.58
CA GLY A 218 -55.76 10.75 -1.16
C GLY A 218 -54.55 11.69 -1.16
N LYS A 219 -53.38 11.25 -0.66
CA LYS A 219 -52.14 12.05 -0.66
C LYS A 219 -51.47 12.07 -2.02
N THR A 220 -50.69 13.12 -2.28
CA THR A 220 -49.76 13.17 -3.42
C THR A 220 -48.85 11.95 -3.38
N SER A 221 -48.83 11.17 -4.46
CA SER A 221 -48.16 9.87 -4.48
C SER A 221 -47.23 9.74 -5.67
N ASN A 222 -45.95 9.52 -5.39
CA ASN A 222 -44.96 9.15 -6.39
C ASN A 222 -45.06 7.65 -6.65
N ARG A 223 -45.05 7.26 -7.93
CA ARG A 223 -45.21 5.84 -8.33
C ARG A 223 -43.98 5.34 -9.07
N LEU A 224 -43.43 4.21 -8.62
CA LEU A 224 -42.28 3.54 -9.22
C LEU A 224 -42.69 2.16 -9.71
N PHE A 225 -42.61 1.92 -11.02
CA PHE A 225 -42.88 0.60 -11.60
C PHE A 225 -41.56 -0.11 -11.90
N TYR A 226 -41.30 -1.24 -11.25
CA TYR A 226 -40.16 -2.11 -11.53
C TYR A 226 -40.60 -3.27 -12.44
N LEU A 227 -40.06 -3.33 -13.66
CA LEU A 227 -40.41 -4.36 -14.63
C LEU A 227 -39.46 -5.56 -14.49
N SER A 228 -39.81 -6.50 -13.61
CA SER A 228 -39.13 -7.78 -13.43
C SER A 228 -39.70 -8.86 -14.38
N ILE A 229 -39.84 -8.51 -15.66
CA ILE A 229 -40.45 -9.32 -16.72
C ILE A 229 -39.56 -9.33 -17.98
N PRO A 230 -39.80 -10.24 -18.94
CA PRO A 230 -39.10 -10.23 -20.23
C PRO A 230 -39.27 -8.91 -21.02
N PRO A 231 -38.25 -8.45 -21.78
CA PRO A 231 -38.28 -7.14 -22.47
C PRO A 231 -39.37 -6.97 -23.52
N ASP A 232 -39.80 -8.06 -24.16
CA ASP A 232 -40.89 -8.09 -25.14
C ASP A 232 -42.24 -7.63 -24.56
N ILE A 233 -42.40 -7.69 -23.24
CA ILE A 233 -43.63 -7.30 -22.53
C ILE A 233 -43.56 -5.85 -22.03
N PHE A 234 -42.39 -5.20 -22.03
CA PHE A 234 -42.23 -3.84 -21.48
C PHE A 234 -43.16 -2.81 -22.11
N ALA A 235 -43.27 -2.83 -23.45
CA ALA A 235 -44.07 -1.86 -24.17
C ALA A 235 -45.58 -1.97 -23.83
N ASP A 236 -46.11 -3.18 -23.73
CA ASP A 236 -47.51 -3.41 -23.37
C ASP A 236 -47.82 -2.98 -21.94
N VAL A 237 -46.95 -3.33 -20.99
CA VAL A 237 -47.12 -2.91 -19.59
C VAL A 237 -47.07 -1.39 -19.47
N VAL A 238 -46.11 -0.74 -20.12
CA VAL A 238 -45.99 0.73 -20.07
C VAL A 238 -47.18 1.40 -20.74
N ARG A 239 -47.66 0.87 -21.88
CA ARG A 239 -48.89 1.35 -22.53
C ARG A 239 -50.08 1.29 -21.57
N CYS A 240 -50.37 0.11 -21.02
CA CYS A 240 -51.52 -0.07 -20.14
C CYS A 240 -51.40 0.70 -18.82
N ALA A 241 -50.21 0.71 -18.20
CA ALA A 241 -49.96 1.47 -16.99
C ALA A 241 -50.06 2.98 -17.23
N SER A 242 -49.55 3.50 -18.35
CA SER A 242 -49.65 4.93 -18.68
C SER A 242 -51.09 5.40 -18.88
N GLY A 243 -51.94 4.55 -19.45
CA GLY A 243 -53.35 4.86 -19.66
C GLY A 243 -54.16 4.94 -18.37
N LYS A 244 -53.80 4.17 -17.33
CA LYS A 244 -54.67 3.96 -16.16
C LYS A 244 -54.00 4.11 -14.79
N ALA A 245 -52.75 3.67 -14.63
CA ALA A 245 -52.08 3.49 -13.33
C ALA A 245 -50.91 4.42 -13.04
N PHE A 246 -50.53 5.30 -13.98
CA PHE A 246 -49.53 6.33 -13.69
C PHE A 246 -50.11 7.38 -12.73
N SER A 247 -49.24 7.91 -11.86
CA SER A 247 -49.64 8.94 -10.93
C SER A 247 -50.09 10.20 -11.66
N LYS A 248 -51.22 10.75 -11.22
CA LYS A 248 -51.75 12.04 -11.70
C LYS A 248 -51.32 13.22 -10.83
N THR A 249 -50.85 12.95 -9.61
CA THR A 249 -50.54 13.97 -8.58
C THR A 249 -49.05 14.06 -8.27
N GLY A 250 -48.30 12.97 -8.42
CA GLY A 250 -46.85 12.91 -8.24
C GLY A 250 -46.11 12.44 -9.50
N TRP A 251 -44.81 12.20 -9.40
CA TRP A 251 -44.06 11.66 -10.54
C TRP A 251 -44.31 10.16 -10.73
N THR A 252 -44.17 9.70 -11.97
CA THR A 252 -44.08 8.27 -12.28
C THR A 252 -42.74 7.95 -12.93
N ARG A 253 -42.07 6.89 -12.45
CA ARG A 253 -40.82 6.37 -13.01
C ARG A 253 -40.95 4.87 -13.26
N VAL A 254 -40.30 4.40 -14.31
CA VAL A 254 -40.29 3.00 -14.73
C VAL A 254 -38.86 2.52 -14.77
N ILE A 255 -38.60 1.42 -14.06
CA ILE A 255 -37.34 0.70 -14.06
C ILE A 255 -37.47 -0.49 -15.00
N VAL A 256 -36.55 -0.60 -15.94
CA VAL A 256 -36.41 -1.73 -16.86
C VAL A 256 -35.06 -2.41 -16.68
N GLU A 257 -35.07 -3.73 -16.75
CA GLU A 257 -33.88 -4.57 -16.66
C GLU A 257 -33.35 -4.96 -18.03
N LYS A 258 -32.05 -5.25 -18.08
CA LYS A 258 -31.42 -5.80 -19.28
C LYS A 258 -32.08 -7.16 -19.64
N PRO A 259 -32.07 -7.56 -20.92
CA PRO A 259 -31.42 -6.91 -22.06
C PRO A 259 -32.28 -5.85 -22.77
N PHE A 260 -31.64 -4.78 -23.23
CA PHE A 260 -32.30 -3.63 -23.88
C PHE A 260 -32.37 -3.76 -25.41
N GLY A 261 -32.78 -4.93 -25.91
CA GLY A 261 -32.73 -5.31 -27.32
C GLY A 261 -31.69 -6.40 -27.60
N ARG A 262 -31.66 -6.91 -28.84
CA ARG A 262 -30.74 -7.96 -29.30
C ARG A 262 -29.68 -7.45 -30.29
N ASP A 263 -29.93 -6.25 -30.84
CA ASP A 263 -29.12 -5.50 -31.78
C ASP A 263 -29.50 -4.00 -31.69
N SER A 264 -28.86 -3.17 -32.53
CA SER A 264 -29.12 -1.73 -32.55
C SER A 264 -30.56 -1.37 -32.95
N GLU A 265 -31.17 -2.13 -33.86
CA GLU A 265 -32.50 -1.82 -34.39
C GLU A 265 -33.59 -2.13 -33.36
N SER A 266 -33.57 -3.33 -32.79
CA SER A 266 -34.48 -3.75 -31.72
C SER A 266 -34.33 -2.90 -30.47
N SER A 267 -33.12 -2.45 -30.13
CA SER A 267 -32.89 -1.51 -29.02
C SER A 267 -33.53 -0.13 -29.28
N ALA A 268 -33.38 0.37 -30.51
CA ALA A 268 -34.00 1.62 -30.93
C ALA A 268 -35.53 1.51 -31.00
N GLU A 269 -36.07 0.37 -31.44
CA GLU A 269 -37.51 0.08 -31.44
C GLU A 269 -38.08 0.03 -30.02
N LEU A 270 -37.43 -0.71 -29.11
CA LEU A 270 -37.83 -0.74 -27.70
C LEU A 270 -37.85 0.68 -27.10
N THR A 271 -36.80 1.45 -27.35
CA THR A 271 -36.72 2.84 -26.88
C THR A 271 -37.82 3.71 -27.48
N ARG A 272 -38.09 3.62 -28.78
CA ARG A 272 -39.20 4.34 -29.45
C ARG A 272 -40.55 3.96 -28.85
N SER A 273 -40.78 2.68 -28.58
CA SER A 273 -42.03 2.18 -28.00
C SER A 273 -42.26 2.68 -26.58
N LEU A 274 -41.23 2.73 -25.75
CA LEU A 274 -41.31 3.30 -24.41
C LEU A 274 -41.51 4.83 -24.44
N LYS A 275 -40.81 5.53 -25.35
CA LYS A 275 -40.91 7.00 -25.51
C LYS A 275 -42.26 7.51 -25.99
N LYS A 276 -43.13 6.63 -26.50
CA LYS A 276 -44.54 6.98 -26.80
C LYS A 276 -45.31 7.39 -25.54
N TYR A 277 -44.92 6.88 -24.37
CA TYR A 277 -45.67 7.02 -23.12
C TYR A 277 -44.86 7.64 -21.98
N LEU A 278 -43.53 7.67 -22.10
CA LEU A 278 -42.61 8.14 -21.06
C LEU A 278 -41.59 9.12 -21.67
N VAL A 279 -41.20 10.14 -20.90
CA VAL A 279 -39.99 10.92 -21.22
C VAL A 279 -38.74 10.23 -20.68
N GLU A 280 -37.56 10.57 -21.19
CA GLU A 280 -36.29 9.90 -20.83
C GLU A 280 -36.03 9.92 -19.32
N ASP A 281 -36.34 11.02 -18.63
CA ASP A 281 -36.15 11.17 -17.17
C ASP A 281 -37.07 10.26 -16.32
N GLN A 282 -38.06 9.62 -16.95
CA GLN A 282 -38.92 8.64 -16.30
C GLN A 282 -38.42 7.20 -16.50
N ILE A 283 -37.45 6.96 -17.39
CA ILE A 283 -37.00 5.62 -17.77
C ILE A 283 -35.64 5.32 -17.13
N PHE A 284 -35.61 4.35 -16.21
CA PHE A 284 -34.40 3.91 -15.52
C PHE A 284 -33.99 2.53 -16.02
N ARG A 285 -32.87 2.46 -16.73
CA ARG A 285 -32.29 1.21 -17.24
C ARG A 285 -31.28 0.69 -16.22
N ILE A 286 -31.54 -0.45 -15.61
CA ILE A 286 -30.65 -1.00 -14.59
C ILE A 286 -29.56 -1.87 -15.22
N ASP A 287 -28.32 -1.51 -14.86
CA ASP A 287 -27.18 -2.42 -14.88
C ASP A 287 -26.63 -2.51 -13.45
N HIS A 288 -26.90 -3.64 -12.79
CA HIS A 288 -26.52 -3.84 -11.39
C HIS A 288 -24.99 -3.85 -11.15
N TYR A 289 -24.15 -3.96 -12.18
CA TYR A 289 -22.70 -3.83 -12.00
C TYR A 289 -22.29 -2.40 -11.69
N LEU A 290 -23.05 -1.41 -12.16
CA LEU A 290 -22.77 0.00 -11.88
C LEU A 290 -22.94 0.36 -10.41
N GLY A 291 -23.79 -0.37 -9.68
CA GLY A 291 -23.97 -0.20 -8.23
C GLY A 291 -22.99 -1.01 -7.38
N LYS A 292 -21.97 -1.64 -7.98
CA LYS A 292 -20.91 -2.30 -7.20
C LYS A 292 -19.95 -1.23 -6.68
N GLU A 293 -19.64 -1.28 -5.40
CA GLU A 293 -18.76 -0.32 -4.71
C GLU A 293 -17.46 -0.02 -5.47
N LEU A 294 -16.75 -1.05 -5.95
CA LEU A 294 -15.50 -0.85 -6.70
C LEU A 294 -15.71 -0.16 -8.06
N VAL A 295 -16.86 -0.35 -8.71
CA VAL A 295 -17.19 0.31 -9.98
C VAL A 295 -17.52 1.78 -9.73
N GLU A 296 -18.27 2.09 -8.69
CA GLU A 296 -18.51 3.48 -8.28
C GLU A 296 -17.21 4.19 -7.87
N ASN A 297 -16.31 3.48 -7.20
CA ASN A 297 -15.03 4.02 -6.78
C ASN A 297 -14.07 4.29 -7.95
N LEU A 298 -14.29 3.76 -9.16
CA LEU A 298 -13.43 4.07 -10.32
C LEU A 298 -13.41 5.58 -10.62
N SER A 299 -14.56 6.24 -10.54
CA SER A 299 -14.66 7.68 -10.81
C SER A 299 -13.96 8.49 -9.70
N VAL A 300 -14.10 8.08 -8.44
CA VAL A 300 -13.42 8.71 -7.30
C VAL A 300 -11.91 8.51 -7.41
N LEU A 301 -11.48 7.28 -7.71
CA LEU A 301 -10.08 6.94 -7.90
C LEU A 301 -9.45 7.82 -8.97
N ARG A 302 -10.13 8.05 -10.10
CA ARG A 302 -9.58 8.87 -11.20
C ARG A 302 -9.66 10.37 -10.95
N PHE A 303 -10.81 10.90 -10.55
CA PHE A 303 -11.04 12.35 -10.56
C PHE A 303 -10.93 13.00 -9.18
N SER A 304 -10.70 12.23 -8.12
CA SER A 304 -10.43 12.75 -6.78
C SER A 304 -8.96 12.59 -6.36
N ASN A 305 -8.11 12.02 -7.21
CA ASN A 305 -6.72 11.75 -6.91
C ASN A 305 -5.80 12.20 -8.04
N VAL A 306 -5.01 13.25 -7.80
CA VAL A 306 -4.14 13.84 -8.83
C VAL A 306 -3.05 12.86 -9.28
N VAL A 307 -2.65 11.93 -8.41
CA VAL A 307 -1.58 10.96 -8.67
C VAL A 307 -1.91 9.97 -9.78
N PHE A 308 -3.19 9.78 -10.12
CA PHE A 308 -3.61 8.89 -11.20
C PHE A 308 -3.85 9.59 -12.54
N GLU A 309 -3.94 10.92 -12.55
CA GLU A 309 -4.28 11.71 -13.74
C GLU A 309 -3.29 11.50 -14.91
N PRO A 310 -1.96 11.70 -14.74
CA PRO A 310 -1.02 11.54 -15.86
C PRO A 310 -0.92 10.09 -16.32
N LEU A 311 -1.11 9.15 -15.38
CA LEU A 311 -0.99 7.71 -15.59
C LEU A 311 -2.15 7.15 -16.42
N TRP A 312 -3.30 7.82 -16.43
CA TRP A 312 -4.51 7.34 -17.09
C TRP A 312 -4.53 7.67 -18.60
N SER A 313 -3.48 7.29 -19.31
CA SER A 313 -3.29 7.61 -20.73
C SER A 313 -2.46 6.55 -21.45
N ARG A 314 -2.50 6.57 -22.79
CA ARG A 314 -1.69 5.72 -23.67
C ARG A 314 -0.18 5.82 -23.47
N ASN A 315 0.30 6.91 -22.85
CA ASN A 315 1.73 7.10 -22.58
C ASN A 315 2.23 6.16 -21.48
N TYR A 316 1.35 5.76 -20.55
CA TYR A 316 1.71 4.96 -19.38
C TYR A 316 0.94 3.63 -19.30
N ILE A 317 -0.18 3.49 -20.04
CA ILE A 317 -0.98 2.28 -20.10
C ILE A 317 -0.80 1.59 -21.44
N ARG A 318 -0.20 0.39 -21.42
CA ARG A 318 -0.04 -0.46 -22.61
C ARG A 318 -1.31 -1.19 -23.03
N ASN A 319 -2.12 -1.64 -22.07
CA ASN A 319 -3.41 -2.31 -22.32
C ASN A 319 -4.29 -2.27 -21.06
N VAL A 320 -5.61 -2.42 -21.25
CA VAL A 320 -6.59 -2.50 -20.16
C VAL A 320 -7.35 -3.82 -20.30
N GLN A 321 -7.58 -4.53 -19.21
CA GLN A 321 -8.25 -5.83 -19.23
C GLN A 321 -9.51 -5.84 -18.35
N PHE A 322 -10.63 -6.24 -18.93
CA PHE A 322 -11.89 -6.50 -18.21
C PHE A 322 -12.21 -7.98 -18.26
N ILE A 323 -12.21 -8.63 -17.10
CA ILE A 323 -12.42 -10.08 -16.99
C ILE A 323 -13.67 -10.37 -16.19
N PHE A 324 -14.58 -11.10 -16.81
CA PHE A 324 -15.73 -11.72 -16.16
C PHE A 324 -15.61 -13.24 -16.22
N SER A 325 -15.66 -13.88 -15.07
CA SER A 325 -15.58 -15.33 -14.94
C SER A 325 -16.56 -15.81 -13.88
N GLU A 326 -17.44 -16.73 -14.27
CA GLU A 326 -18.27 -17.50 -13.34
C GLU A 326 -17.79 -18.94 -13.33
N ASP A 327 -17.71 -19.53 -12.13
CA ASP A 327 -17.29 -20.92 -11.94
C ASP A 327 -18.42 -21.93 -12.16
N PHE A 328 -19.64 -21.46 -12.46
CA PHE A 328 -20.82 -22.27 -12.79
C PHE A 328 -21.33 -21.99 -14.22
N GLY A 329 -22.07 -22.95 -14.77
CA GLY A 329 -22.66 -22.90 -16.12
C GLY A 329 -24.00 -22.13 -16.16
N THR A 330 -24.92 -22.55 -17.02
CA THR A 330 -26.27 -21.95 -17.13
C THR A 330 -27.29 -22.45 -16.11
N GLU A 331 -27.00 -23.54 -15.40
CA GLU A 331 -27.81 -24.09 -14.31
C GLU A 331 -29.30 -24.25 -14.69
N GLY A 332 -29.58 -24.83 -15.87
CA GLY A 332 -30.95 -25.08 -16.33
C GLY A 332 -31.67 -23.85 -16.90
N ARG A 333 -30.97 -22.71 -17.07
CA ARG A 333 -31.45 -21.52 -17.79
C ARG A 333 -30.85 -21.40 -19.19
N GLY A 334 -30.35 -22.53 -19.73
CA GLY A 334 -29.65 -22.57 -21.00
C GLY A 334 -30.49 -22.03 -22.16
N GLY A 335 -31.77 -22.40 -22.25
CA GLY A 335 -32.69 -21.92 -23.29
C GLY A 335 -32.98 -20.41 -23.25
N TYR A 336 -33.07 -19.81 -22.06
CA TYR A 336 -33.19 -18.35 -21.95
C TYR A 336 -31.89 -17.67 -22.38
N PHE A 337 -30.75 -18.18 -21.89
CA PHE A 337 -29.42 -17.66 -22.20
C PHE A 337 -29.09 -17.77 -23.69
N ASP A 338 -29.61 -18.77 -24.39
CA ASP A 338 -29.36 -19.04 -25.81
C ASP A 338 -29.75 -17.86 -26.73
N ASN A 339 -30.78 -17.10 -26.34
CA ASN A 339 -31.24 -15.93 -27.10
C ASN A 339 -30.28 -14.74 -27.03
N TYR A 340 -29.34 -14.73 -26.09
CA TYR A 340 -28.47 -13.59 -25.81
C TYR A 340 -26.99 -13.95 -25.96
N GLY A 341 -26.57 -15.07 -25.36
CA GLY A 341 -25.18 -15.48 -25.25
C GLY A 341 -24.35 -14.56 -24.37
N ILE A 342 -23.10 -14.95 -24.14
CA ILE A 342 -22.20 -14.21 -23.22
C ILE A 342 -21.88 -12.80 -23.72
N ILE A 343 -21.85 -12.61 -25.05
CA ILE A 343 -21.50 -11.34 -25.68
C ILE A 343 -22.57 -10.29 -25.36
N ARG A 344 -23.86 -10.60 -25.59
CA ARG A 344 -24.94 -9.64 -25.33
C ARG A 344 -25.22 -9.50 -23.84
N ASP A 345 -25.22 -10.60 -23.09
CA ASP A 345 -25.60 -10.58 -21.68
C ASP A 345 -24.57 -9.87 -20.78
N ILE A 346 -23.27 -10.04 -21.08
CA ILE A 346 -22.17 -9.59 -20.21
C ILE A 346 -21.27 -8.55 -20.91
N MET A 347 -20.74 -8.84 -22.10
CA MET A 347 -19.74 -7.96 -22.72
C MET A 347 -20.35 -6.62 -23.15
N GLN A 348 -21.44 -6.66 -23.94
CA GLN A 348 -22.11 -5.46 -24.46
C GLN A 348 -22.78 -4.63 -23.36
N ASN A 349 -23.24 -5.27 -22.28
CA ASN A 349 -23.84 -4.59 -21.14
C ASN A 349 -22.78 -4.27 -20.08
N HIS A 350 -22.55 -5.17 -19.13
CA HIS A 350 -21.74 -4.92 -17.93
C HIS A 350 -20.32 -4.42 -18.22
N LEU A 351 -19.56 -5.16 -19.04
CA LEU A 351 -18.15 -4.82 -19.26
C LEU A 351 -18.01 -3.52 -20.07
N LEU A 352 -18.90 -3.27 -21.02
CA LEU A 352 -18.89 -2.03 -21.80
C LEU A 352 -19.24 -0.80 -20.94
N GLN A 353 -20.15 -0.93 -19.98
CA GLN A 353 -20.46 0.16 -19.05
C GLN A 353 -19.28 0.48 -18.11
N ILE A 354 -18.58 -0.55 -17.62
CA ILE A 354 -17.37 -0.37 -16.80
C ILE A 354 -16.23 0.23 -17.65
N LEU A 355 -16.05 -0.23 -18.89
CA LEU A 355 -15.09 0.36 -19.83
C LEU A 355 -15.38 1.84 -20.05
N ALA A 356 -16.63 2.20 -20.30
CA ALA A 356 -17.00 3.60 -20.53
C ALA A 356 -16.67 4.47 -19.30
N LEU A 357 -16.99 4.02 -18.08
CA LEU A 357 -16.63 4.72 -16.84
C LEU A 357 -15.12 4.83 -16.63
N PHE A 358 -14.38 3.77 -16.97
CA PHE A 358 -12.93 3.73 -16.85
C PHE A 358 -12.24 4.67 -17.84
N ALA A 359 -12.76 4.78 -19.07
CA ALA A 359 -12.09 5.46 -20.18
C ALA A 359 -12.55 6.91 -20.38
N MET A 360 -13.67 7.33 -19.79
CA MET A 360 -14.25 8.65 -19.99
C MET A 360 -13.34 9.81 -19.55
N GLU A 361 -13.54 10.99 -20.09
CA GLU A 361 -12.90 12.20 -19.56
C GLU A 361 -13.58 12.65 -18.26
N THR A 362 -12.94 13.58 -17.55
CA THR A 362 -13.55 14.21 -16.37
C THR A 362 -14.83 14.93 -16.78
N PRO A 363 -16.01 14.57 -16.23
CA PRO A 363 -17.25 15.26 -16.56
C PRO A 363 -17.25 16.68 -15.98
N VAL A 364 -18.10 17.55 -16.53
CA VAL A 364 -18.22 18.94 -16.05
C VAL A 364 -18.81 19.00 -14.63
N SER A 365 -19.69 18.04 -14.30
CA SER A 365 -20.24 17.85 -12.96
C SER A 365 -20.48 16.36 -12.65
N LEU A 366 -20.90 16.07 -11.42
CA LEU A 366 -21.33 14.73 -11.01
C LEU A 366 -22.84 14.50 -11.25
N ASP A 367 -23.49 15.40 -11.97
CA ASP A 367 -24.87 15.21 -12.41
C ASP A 367 -24.94 14.04 -13.39
N ALA A 368 -26.03 13.27 -13.31
CA ALA A 368 -26.17 12.01 -14.03
C ALA A 368 -26.05 12.18 -15.56
N GLU A 369 -26.48 13.33 -16.09
CA GLU A 369 -26.41 13.62 -17.53
C GLU A 369 -24.99 13.90 -18.01
N ASP A 370 -24.18 14.61 -17.22
CA ASP A 370 -22.78 14.89 -17.60
C ASP A 370 -21.95 13.61 -17.61
N ILE A 371 -22.12 12.74 -16.61
CA ILE A 371 -21.48 11.41 -16.58
C ILE A 371 -21.94 10.58 -17.78
N ARG A 372 -23.24 10.62 -18.12
CA ARG A 372 -23.79 9.90 -19.27
C ARG A 372 -23.18 10.41 -20.58
N ASN A 373 -23.07 11.72 -20.75
CA ASN A 373 -22.48 12.34 -21.93
C ASN A 373 -21.03 11.91 -22.14
N GLU A 374 -20.22 11.90 -21.08
CA GLU A 374 -18.83 11.44 -21.17
C GLU A 374 -18.72 9.94 -21.51
N LYS A 375 -19.59 9.09 -20.93
CA LYS A 375 -19.67 7.67 -21.33
C LYS A 375 -20.05 7.51 -22.80
N VAL A 376 -21.04 8.28 -23.29
CA VAL A 376 -21.49 8.22 -24.69
C VAL A 376 -20.37 8.68 -25.64
N LYS A 377 -19.58 9.69 -25.27
CA LYS A 377 -18.40 10.12 -26.06
C LYS A 377 -17.40 8.96 -26.24
N VAL A 378 -17.12 8.20 -25.18
CA VAL A 378 -16.28 7.00 -25.28
C VAL A 378 -16.87 6.01 -26.27
N LEU A 379 -18.13 5.63 -26.08
CA LEU A 379 -18.80 4.62 -26.92
C LEU A 379 -18.86 5.03 -28.40
N ARG A 380 -19.06 6.32 -28.70
CA ARG A 380 -19.03 6.85 -30.08
C ARG A 380 -17.64 6.84 -30.70
N SER A 381 -16.60 6.87 -29.88
CA SER A 381 -15.20 6.83 -30.32
C SER A 381 -14.67 5.40 -30.46
N MET A 382 -15.47 4.37 -30.12
CA MET A 382 -15.04 2.98 -30.22
C MET A 382 -15.13 2.47 -31.65
N ARG A 383 -14.11 1.71 -32.07
CA ARG A 383 -14.15 0.99 -33.35
C ARG A 383 -15.20 -0.13 -33.28
N PRO A 384 -16.00 -0.34 -34.34
CA PRO A 384 -16.85 -1.52 -34.44
C PRO A 384 -16.01 -2.81 -34.37
N LEU A 385 -16.46 -3.79 -33.59
CA LEU A 385 -15.82 -5.10 -33.51
C LEU A 385 -15.88 -5.82 -34.86
N ARG A 386 -14.75 -6.40 -35.27
CA ARG A 386 -14.68 -7.32 -36.41
C ARG A 386 -14.56 -8.75 -35.91
N LEU A 387 -14.95 -9.71 -36.74
CA LEU A 387 -14.85 -11.14 -36.39
C LEU A 387 -13.41 -11.58 -36.10
N GLU A 388 -12.42 -10.97 -36.77
CA GLU A 388 -11.00 -11.20 -36.54
C GLU A 388 -10.51 -10.77 -35.15
N ASP A 389 -11.19 -9.80 -34.52
CA ASP A 389 -10.85 -9.29 -33.19
C ASP A 389 -11.49 -10.09 -32.04
N VAL A 390 -12.33 -11.07 -32.37
CA VAL A 390 -13.18 -11.79 -31.41
C VAL A 390 -12.91 -13.29 -31.45
N VAL A 391 -12.58 -13.85 -30.29
CA VAL A 391 -12.51 -15.28 -30.07
C VAL A 391 -13.74 -15.72 -29.29
N ILE A 392 -14.48 -16.69 -29.81
CA ILE A 392 -15.64 -17.28 -29.15
C ILE A 392 -15.43 -18.74 -28.80
N GLY A 393 -16.15 -19.22 -27.80
CA GLY A 393 -16.13 -20.63 -27.42
C GLY A 393 -17.37 -21.03 -26.65
N GLN A 394 -17.52 -22.35 -26.47
CA GLN A 394 -18.62 -22.96 -25.75
C GLN A 394 -18.06 -23.98 -24.75
N TYR A 395 -18.50 -23.96 -23.49
CA TYR A 395 -18.00 -24.89 -22.47
C TYR A 395 -18.59 -26.29 -22.69
N LYS A 396 -17.74 -27.31 -22.49
CA LYS A 396 -18.12 -28.72 -22.57
C LYS A 396 -18.28 -29.33 -21.18
N GLY A 397 -19.01 -30.44 -21.10
CA GLY A 397 -19.20 -31.18 -19.86
C GLY A 397 -17.89 -31.69 -19.29
N GLY A 398 -17.79 -31.78 -17.97
CA GLY A 398 -16.56 -32.21 -17.30
C GLY A 398 -16.68 -32.36 -15.78
N GLN A 399 -15.70 -33.03 -15.18
CA GLN A 399 -15.60 -33.17 -13.72
C GLN A 399 -14.87 -31.96 -13.11
N SER A 400 -15.53 -31.30 -12.16
CA SER A 400 -14.85 -30.35 -11.26
C SER A 400 -13.93 -31.09 -10.30
N LYS A 401 -12.87 -30.42 -9.80
CA LYS A 401 -11.97 -30.94 -8.74
C LYS A 401 -12.67 -31.32 -7.42
N GLY A 402 -13.97 -31.05 -7.28
CA GLY A 402 -14.81 -31.51 -6.17
C GLY A 402 -15.72 -32.72 -6.47
N GLY A 403 -15.51 -33.43 -7.58
CA GLY A 403 -16.29 -34.61 -7.96
C GLY A 403 -17.70 -34.32 -8.51
N LYS A 404 -18.13 -33.05 -8.56
CA LYS A 404 -19.36 -32.66 -9.25
C LYS A 404 -19.14 -32.70 -10.77
N SER A 405 -19.92 -33.53 -11.45
CA SER A 405 -20.07 -33.53 -12.90
C SER A 405 -21.02 -32.40 -13.30
N TYR A 406 -20.62 -31.61 -14.28
CA TYR A 406 -21.46 -30.58 -14.89
C TYR A 406 -21.71 -30.96 -16.35
N LEU A 407 -22.97 -30.85 -16.76
CA LEU A 407 -23.36 -30.97 -18.17
C LEU A 407 -22.69 -29.87 -18.99
N GLY A 408 -22.26 -30.21 -20.20
CA GLY A 408 -21.87 -29.25 -21.21
C GLY A 408 -23.03 -28.35 -21.60
N TYR A 409 -22.74 -27.20 -22.22
CA TYR A 409 -23.82 -26.26 -22.55
C TYR A 409 -24.86 -26.86 -23.50
N THR A 410 -24.43 -27.59 -24.53
CA THR A 410 -25.32 -28.33 -25.45
C THR A 410 -25.92 -29.60 -24.86
N GLU A 411 -25.48 -30.01 -23.67
CA GLU A 411 -26.04 -31.16 -22.95
C GLU A 411 -27.16 -30.73 -21.97
N ASP A 412 -27.36 -29.41 -21.78
CA ASP A 412 -28.48 -28.87 -21.00
C ASP A 412 -29.78 -29.06 -21.81
N PRO A 413 -30.80 -29.77 -21.27
CA PRO A 413 -32.03 -30.10 -22.01
C PRO A 413 -32.87 -28.87 -22.36
N THR A 414 -32.58 -27.71 -21.77
CA THR A 414 -33.24 -26.45 -22.10
C THR A 414 -32.62 -25.75 -23.33
N VAL A 415 -31.43 -26.18 -23.77
CA VAL A 415 -30.69 -25.60 -24.90
C VAL A 415 -31.10 -26.29 -26.20
N PRO A 416 -31.32 -25.55 -27.30
CA PRO A 416 -31.57 -26.17 -28.61
C PRO A 416 -30.41 -27.08 -29.05
N ASN A 417 -30.73 -28.25 -29.60
CA ASN A 417 -29.77 -29.33 -29.96
C ASN A 417 -28.61 -28.91 -30.90
N ASN A 418 -28.71 -27.76 -31.59
CA ASN A 418 -27.69 -27.22 -32.50
C ASN A 418 -27.24 -25.80 -32.12
N SER A 419 -27.35 -25.42 -30.85
CA SER A 419 -26.95 -24.09 -30.41
C SER A 419 -25.46 -23.83 -30.67
N LEU A 420 -25.19 -22.76 -31.42
CA LEU A 420 -23.86 -22.19 -31.62
C LEU A 420 -23.61 -21.00 -30.67
N THR A 421 -24.46 -20.81 -29.67
CA THR A 421 -24.38 -19.65 -28.78
C THR A 421 -23.09 -19.69 -27.97
N PRO A 422 -22.29 -18.61 -28.02
CA PRO A 422 -21.05 -18.55 -27.28
C PRO A 422 -21.31 -18.40 -25.79
N THR A 423 -20.74 -19.29 -24.99
CA THR A 423 -20.70 -19.19 -23.52
C THR A 423 -19.38 -18.60 -23.03
N PHE A 424 -18.42 -18.42 -23.94
CA PHE A 424 -17.14 -17.75 -23.76
C PHE A 424 -16.91 -16.79 -24.92
N ALA A 425 -16.40 -15.60 -24.62
CA ALA A 425 -15.89 -14.68 -25.61
C ALA A 425 -14.72 -13.87 -25.06
N ALA A 426 -13.76 -13.57 -25.93
CA ALA A 426 -12.72 -12.59 -25.71
C ALA A 426 -12.64 -11.66 -26.92
N ALA A 427 -12.45 -10.37 -26.69
CA ALA A 427 -12.37 -9.37 -27.75
C ALA A 427 -11.33 -8.30 -27.44
N ALA A 428 -10.66 -7.80 -28.47
CA ALA A 428 -9.87 -6.57 -28.40
C ALA A 428 -10.72 -5.39 -28.90
N LEU A 429 -10.82 -4.34 -28.08
CA LEU A 429 -11.55 -3.12 -28.39
C LEU A 429 -10.57 -1.95 -28.44
N PHE A 430 -10.86 -0.96 -29.29
CA PHE A 430 -10.04 0.24 -29.44
C PHE A 430 -10.93 1.49 -29.37
N ILE A 431 -10.40 2.54 -28.74
CA ILE A 431 -11.06 3.84 -28.57
C ILE A 431 -10.22 4.89 -29.32
N ASP A 432 -10.78 5.45 -30.38
CA ASP A 432 -10.12 6.44 -31.25
C ASP A 432 -10.27 7.84 -30.67
N ASN A 433 -9.49 8.13 -29.63
CA ASN A 433 -9.37 9.47 -29.06
C ASN A 433 -7.93 9.75 -28.59
N ALA A 434 -7.62 11.02 -28.29
CA ALA A 434 -6.27 11.42 -27.93
C ALA A 434 -5.69 10.68 -26.70
N ARG A 435 -6.54 10.25 -25.76
CA ARG A 435 -6.13 9.57 -24.52
C ARG A 435 -5.77 8.10 -24.75
N TRP A 436 -6.49 7.41 -25.62
CA TRP A 436 -6.49 5.94 -25.72
C TRP A 436 -6.10 5.39 -27.08
N ASP A 437 -5.89 6.24 -28.09
CA ASP A 437 -5.50 5.80 -29.43
C ASP A 437 -4.27 4.88 -29.38
N GLY A 438 -4.39 3.72 -30.01
CA GLY A 438 -3.41 2.63 -30.01
C GLY A 438 -3.44 1.67 -28.82
N VAL A 439 -4.21 1.95 -27.76
CA VAL A 439 -4.29 1.11 -26.55
C VAL A 439 -5.39 0.05 -26.70
N PRO A 440 -5.08 -1.26 -26.66
CA PRO A 440 -6.09 -2.30 -26.68
C PRO A 440 -6.80 -2.44 -25.32
N PHE A 441 -8.12 -2.45 -25.37
CA PHE A 441 -9.02 -2.82 -24.27
C PHE A 441 -9.48 -4.26 -24.46
N LEU A 442 -8.87 -5.18 -23.73
CA LEU A 442 -9.14 -6.61 -23.81
C LEU A 442 -10.31 -6.97 -22.90
N MET A 443 -11.41 -7.44 -23.47
CA MET A 443 -12.53 -7.99 -22.73
C MET A 443 -12.51 -9.51 -22.78
N LYS A 444 -12.78 -10.16 -21.66
CA LYS A 444 -12.93 -11.61 -21.55
C LYS A 444 -14.13 -11.92 -20.66
N ALA A 445 -15.08 -12.70 -21.17
CA ALA A 445 -16.24 -13.14 -20.42
C ALA A 445 -16.49 -14.63 -20.64
N GLY A 446 -16.81 -15.37 -19.59
CA GLY A 446 -17.30 -16.73 -19.76
C GLY A 446 -17.92 -17.38 -18.52
N LYS A 447 -18.79 -18.35 -18.78
CA LYS A 447 -19.40 -19.25 -17.79
C LYS A 447 -18.58 -20.54 -17.67
N ALA A 448 -18.68 -21.19 -16.51
CA ALA A 448 -17.89 -22.37 -16.16
C ALA A 448 -16.36 -22.18 -16.32
N LEU A 449 -15.86 -20.97 -16.06
CA LEU A 449 -14.44 -20.61 -16.06
C LEU A 449 -13.88 -20.65 -14.64
N ASN A 450 -12.97 -21.61 -14.36
CA ASN A 450 -12.30 -21.71 -13.08
C ASN A 450 -11.07 -20.76 -13.00
N THR A 451 -11.12 -19.79 -12.09
CA THR A 451 -10.04 -18.80 -11.85
C THR A 451 -8.90 -19.28 -10.97
N ARG A 452 -8.97 -20.47 -10.33
CA ARG A 452 -7.90 -20.99 -9.47
C ARG A 452 -6.73 -21.65 -10.20
N ARG A 453 -6.85 -21.93 -11.50
CA ARG A 453 -5.67 -22.14 -12.33
C ARG A 453 -5.20 -20.75 -12.75
N ARG A 454 -4.16 -20.22 -12.08
CA ARG A 454 -3.35 -19.13 -12.66
C ARG A 454 -3.05 -19.54 -14.10
N LEU A 455 -3.70 -18.90 -15.07
CA LEU A 455 -3.40 -19.14 -16.47
C LEU A 455 -1.92 -18.79 -16.64
N PHE A 456 -1.16 -19.76 -17.13
CA PHE A 456 0.04 -19.51 -17.91
C PHE A 456 -0.36 -18.50 -19.00
N LEU A 457 -0.08 -17.22 -18.74
CA LEU A 457 -0.63 -16.06 -19.43
C LEU A 457 0.18 -15.67 -20.69
N ILE A 458 1.00 -16.58 -21.24
CA ILE A 458 1.97 -16.25 -22.30
C ILE A 458 1.53 -16.73 -23.71
N SER A 459 0.60 -17.67 -23.86
CA SER A 459 0.42 -18.34 -25.17
C SER A 459 -0.58 -17.71 -26.16
N CYS A 460 -1.40 -16.72 -25.80
CA CYS A 460 -2.35 -16.13 -26.77
C CYS A 460 -1.83 -14.85 -27.44
N TYR A 461 -0.69 -14.30 -26.99
CA TYR A 461 -0.09 -13.11 -27.59
C TYR A 461 0.49 -13.39 -28.99
N HIS A 462 0.88 -14.63 -29.28
CA HIS A 462 1.52 -15.00 -30.55
C HIS A 462 0.57 -15.11 -31.76
N PHE A 463 -0.76 -15.08 -31.56
CA PHE A 463 -1.70 -15.33 -32.67
C PHE A 463 -2.38 -14.07 -33.23
N LEU A 464 -2.24 -12.90 -32.59
CA LEU A 464 -2.94 -11.66 -33.01
C LEU A 464 -2.02 -10.47 -33.34
N VAL A 465 -0.71 -10.57 -33.11
CA VAL A 465 0.25 -9.51 -33.49
C VAL A 465 1.48 -10.14 -34.12
N ALA A 466 1.35 -10.61 -35.36
CA ALA A 466 2.47 -10.97 -36.19
C ALA A 466 2.86 -9.77 -37.06
N PHE A 467 3.61 -8.82 -36.51
CA PHE A 467 4.52 -7.94 -37.27
C PHE A 467 5.57 -7.33 -36.32
N ARG A 468 6.83 -7.74 -36.55
CA ARG A 468 8.11 -7.14 -36.14
C ARG A 468 8.27 -6.63 -34.70
N VAL A 469 8.98 -7.39 -33.88
CA VAL A 469 10.28 -7.00 -33.28
C VAL A 469 11.07 -8.28 -32.98
N ASP A 470 12.25 -8.41 -33.58
CA ASP A 470 13.26 -9.41 -33.24
C ASP A 470 13.97 -9.06 -31.92
N ALA A 471 14.36 -10.11 -31.17
CA ALA A 471 15.30 -10.11 -30.05
C ALA A 471 14.81 -9.42 -28.74
N VAL A 472 14.98 -9.91 -27.52
CA VAL A 472 15.91 -10.87 -26.90
C VAL A 472 15.14 -11.55 -25.74
N ALA A 473 15.21 -12.87 -25.63
CA ALA A 473 14.78 -13.61 -24.45
C ALA A 473 15.80 -14.72 -24.16
N GLU A 474 16.71 -14.43 -23.23
CA GLU A 474 17.48 -15.35 -22.39
C GLU A 474 18.12 -14.43 -21.33
N ILE A 475 17.94 -14.63 -20.03
CA ILE A 475 18.76 -15.52 -19.20
C ILE A 475 18.07 -15.62 -17.83
N GLU A 476 17.83 -16.84 -17.34
CA GLU A 476 18.06 -17.22 -15.93
C GLU A 476 18.01 -18.76 -15.84
N LYS A 477 19.16 -19.37 -16.16
CA LYS A 477 19.52 -20.68 -15.60
C LYS A 477 20.48 -20.42 -14.44
N PRO A 478 20.40 -21.19 -13.33
CA PRO A 478 21.46 -21.17 -12.35
C PRO A 478 22.75 -21.63 -13.05
N LEU A 479 23.78 -20.79 -13.00
CA LEU A 479 25.09 -21.10 -13.56
C LEU A 479 25.57 -22.45 -13.02
N ALA A 480 25.60 -23.43 -13.92
CA ALA A 480 26.49 -24.57 -13.76
C ALA A 480 27.92 -24.02 -13.80
N LYS A 481 28.75 -24.44 -12.86
CA LYS A 481 30.18 -24.13 -12.81
C LYS A 481 30.82 -24.50 -14.14
N GLU A 482 31.09 -23.51 -14.99
CA GLU A 482 32.01 -23.69 -16.10
C GLU A 482 33.43 -23.81 -15.54
N ASN A 483 34.22 -24.71 -16.15
CA ASN A 483 35.59 -25.01 -15.75
C ASN A 483 36.48 -23.76 -15.85
N VAL A 484 36.68 -23.10 -14.72
CA VAL A 484 37.70 -22.06 -14.51
C VAL A 484 39.09 -22.74 -14.54
N PRO A 485 40.12 -22.13 -15.16
CA PRO A 485 41.51 -22.58 -15.05
C PRO A 485 41.96 -22.64 -13.57
N PRO A 486 43.05 -23.33 -13.21
CA PRO A 486 43.37 -23.61 -11.82
C PRO A 486 43.61 -22.34 -11.01
N GLU A 487 42.80 -22.19 -9.96
CA GLU A 487 43.09 -21.54 -8.67
C GLU A 487 43.81 -20.18 -8.72
N GLN A 488 43.08 -19.10 -9.07
CA GLN A 488 43.41 -17.79 -8.49
C GLN A 488 42.93 -17.82 -7.03
N THR A 489 43.85 -18.07 -6.11
CA THR A 489 43.60 -18.00 -4.67
C THR A 489 42.94 -16.66 -4.34
N GLU A 490 41.74 -16.68 -3.75
CA GLU A 490 41.06 -15.44 -3.32
C GLU A 490 42.00 -14.60 -2.44
N PRO A 491 42.13 -13.29 -2.70
CA PRO A 491 43.00 -12.43 -1.90
C PRO A 491 42.51 -12.38 -0.46
N ASN A 492 43.45 -12.34 0.49
CA ASN A 492 43.12 -12.15 1.89
C ASN A 492 42.49 -10.77 2.13
N LEU A 493 41.66 -10.66 3.16
CA LEU A 493 41.15 -9.37 3.66
C LEU A 493 41.60 -9.14 5.11
N SER A 494 42.33 -8.06 5.34
CA SER A 494 42.72 -7.61 6.67
C SER A 494 41.93 -6.35 7.04
N VAL A 495 41.08 -6.44 8.06
CA VAL A 495 40.29 -5.30 8.56
C VAL A 495 40.90 -4.80 9.87
N THR A 496 41.42 -3.58 9.90
CA THR A 496 41.95 -2.94 11.10
C THR A 496 40.94 -1.94 11.65
N VAL A 497 40.38 -2.22 12.83
CA VAL A 497 39.50 -1.31 13.57
C VAL A 497 40.36 -0.45 14.50
N VAL A 498 40.66 0.77 14.05
CA VAL A 498 41.39 1.77 14.83
C VAL A 498 40.42 2.40 15.83
N GLY A 499 40.82 2.46 17.11
CA GLY A 499 39.92 2.80 18.22
C GLY A 499 39.08 1.62 18.71
N ALA A 500 39.59 0.38 18.58
CA ALA A 500 38.85 -0.85 18.94
C ALA A 500 38.36 -0.93 20.40
N SER A 501 38.98 -0.20 21.33
CA SER A 501 38.51 -0.13 22.72
C SER A 501 37.28 0.79 22.92
N GLY A 502 36.89 1.54 21.88
CA GLY A 502 35.78 2.50 21.89
C GLY A 502 34.38 1.88 21.79
N ASP A 503 33.39 2.71 22.08
CA ASP A 503 31.97 2.33 22.17
C ASP A 503 31.38 1.91 20.81
N LEU A 504 31.70 2.66 19.74
CA LEU A 504 31.21 2.39 18.38
C LEU A 504 31.74 1.06 17.85
N ALA A 505 33.04 0.81 18.01
CA ALA A 505 33.68 -0.45 17.63
C ALA A 505 32.96 -1.66 18.25
N LYS A 506 32.76 -1.63 19.57
CA LYS A 506 32.12 -2.72 20.34
C LYS A 506 30.64 -2.90 20.01
N LYS A 507 29.87 -1.82 19.91
CA LYS A 507 28.40 -1.90 19.77
C LYS A 507 27.93 -2.03 18.33
N LYS A 508 28.75 -1.68 17.33
CA LYS A 508 28.35 -1.64 15.91
C LYS A 508 29.32 -2.34 14.97
N ILE A 509 30.62 -2.05 15.02
CA ILE A 509 31.55 -2.50 13.97
C ILE A 509 31.86 -3.99 14.08
N PHE A 510 32.27 -4.49 15.25
CA PHE A 510 32.50 -5.92 15.43
C PHE A 510 31.22 -6.76 15.26
N PRO A 511 30.05 -6.35 15.81
CA PRO A 511 28.79 -7.01 15.51
C PRO A 511 28.45 -7.07 14.01
N ALA A 512 28.68 -6.00 13.26
CA ALA A 512 28.43 -5.98 11.81
C ALA A 512 29.39 -6.89 11.04
N LEU A 513 30.68 -6.90 11.38
CA LEU A 513 31.65 -7.84 10.79
C LEU A 513 31.27 -9.30 11.09
N PHE A 514 30.81 -9.59 12.31
CA PHE A 514 30.34 -10.92 12.68
C PHE A 514 29.08 -11.32 11.90
N ALA A 515 28.12 -10.41 11.72
CA ALA A 515 26.92 -10.66 10.92
C ALA A 515 27.27 -10.98 9.45
N LEU A 516 28.19 -10.21 8.84
CA LEU A 516 28.69 -10.49 7.49
C LEU A 516 29.43 -11.83 7.41
N PHE A 517 30.21 -12.19 8.42
CA PHE A 517 30.84 -13.51 8.49
C PHE A 517 29.82 -14.64 8.62
N TYR A 518 28.79 -14.45 9.45
CA TYR A 518 27.76 -15.44 9.73
C TYR A 518 26.92 -15.77 8.49
N GLU A 519 26.63 -14.77 7.67
CA GLU A 519 25.93 -14.91 6.38
C GLU A 519 26.87 -15.23 5.20
N ASP A 520 28.12 -15.62 5.48
CA ASP A 520 29.15 -15.99 4.49
C ASP A 520 29.37 -14.90 3.41
N CYS A 521 29.24 -13.62 3.79
CA CYS A 521 29.43 -12.44 2.93
C CYS A 521 30.87 -11.89 2.93
N LEU A 522 31.73 -12.38 3.82
CA LEU A 522 33.16 -12.05 3.85
C LEU A 522 33.97 -13.09 3.05
N PRO A 523 35.14 -12.71 2.47
CA PRO A 523 36.04 -13.66 1.83
C PRO A 523 36.46 -14.79 2.78
N GLN A 524 36.76 -15.98 2.24
CA GLN A 524 37.10 -17.14 3.05
C GLN A 524 38.32 -16.90 3.96
N ASN A 525 39.31 -16.16 3.45
CA ASN A 525 40.50 -15.76 4.19
C ASN A 525 40.39 -14.30 4.62
N PHE A 526 39.94 -14.05 5.85
CA PHE A 526 39.94 -12.71 6.43
C PHE A 526 40.43 -12.72 7.87
N ILE A 527 40.97 -11.58 8.31
CA ILE A 527 41.45 -11.34 9.67
C ILE A 527 41.01 -9.95 10.14
N VAL A 528 40.77 -9.82 11.45
CA VAL A 528 40.36 -8.56 12.06
C VAL A 528 41.36 -8.15 13.13
N PHE A 529 41.89 -6.94 13.04
CA PHE A 529 42.82 -6.36 14.01
C PHE A 529 42.15 -5.19 14.74
N GLY A 530 42.09 -5.25 16.07
CA GLY A 530 41.85 -4.07 16.88
C GLY A 530 43.15 -3.29 17.09
N TYR A 531 43.10 -1.96 16.98
CA TYR A 531 44.24 -1.09 17.28
C TYR A 531 43.80 0.06 18.19
N ALA A 532 44.41 0.21 19.37
CA ALA A 532 44.21 1.37 20.23
C ALA A 532 45.36 1.58 21.23
N ARG A 533 45.34 2.71 21.95
CA ARG A 533 46.31 3.03 23.01
C ARG A 533 46.17 2.15 24.25
N THR A 534 45.00 1.55 24.45
CA THR A 534 44.73 0.68 25.61
C THR A 534 45.59 -0.57 25.50
N GLU A 535 46.31 -0.92 26.56
CA GLU A 535 47.00 -2.20 26.65
C GLU A 535 45.95 -3.31 26.79
N MET A 536 45.99 -4.27 25.86
CA MET A 536 45.04 -5.38 25.79
C MET A 536 45.68 -6.53 25.03
N THR A 537 45.39 -7.75 25.45
CA THR A 537 45.76 -8.99 24.76
C THR A 537 44.73 -9.38 23.70
N ASP A 538 45.09 -10.31 22.80
CA ASP A 538 44.15 -10.85 21.81
C ASP A 538 42.94 -11.51 22.53
N GLU A 539 43.18 -12.20 23.65
CA GLU A 539 42.15 -12.87 24.47
C GLU A 539 41.19 -11.88 25.13
N GLU A 540 41.70 -10.80 25.73
CA GLU A 540 40.87 -9.75 26.34
C GLU A 540 40.01 -9.02 25.30
N LEU A 541 40.53 -8.82 24.08
CA LEU A 541 39.73 -8.28 22.97
C LEU A 541 38.59 -9.24 22.62
N ARG A 542 38.88 -10.54 22.46
CA ARG A 542 37.87 -11.55 22.12
C ARG A 542 36.78 -11.63 23.18
N GLU A 543 37.14 -11.59 24.46
CA GLU A 543 36.17 -11.56 25.57
C GLU A 543 35.31 -10.29 25.54
N THR A 544 35.92 -9.15 25.21
CA THR A 544 35.19 -7.89 25.11
C THR A 544 34.19 -7.90 23.95
N ILE A 545 34.58 -8.43 22.79
CA ILE A 545 33.73 -8.52 21.60
C ILE A 545 32.61 -9.56 21.84
N SER A 546 32.92 -10.73 22.39
CA SER A 546 31.95 -11.82 22.58
C SER A 546 30.74 -11.39 23.43
N ARG A 547 30.94 -10.51 24.42
CA ARG A 547 29.88 -9.92 25.24
C ARG A 547 28.89 -9.04 24.46
N THR A 548 29.27 -8.57 23.27
CA THR A 548 28.48 -7.67 22.42
C THR A 548 27.90 -8.34 21.18
N LEU A 549 28.44 -9.50 20.79
CA LEU A 549 27.92 -10.26 19.65
C LEU A 549 26.58 -10.89 20.01
N THR A 550 25.61 -10.81 19.10
CA THR A 550 24.30 -11.42 19.28
C THR A 550 23.97 -12.31 18.09
N CYS A 551 23.37 -13.47 18.35
CA CYS A 551 22.83 -14.37 17.34
C CYS A 551 21.49 -13.83 16.84
N ARG A 552 21.54 -12.70 16.12
CA ARG A 552 20.34 -12.00 15.63
C ARG A 552 19.74 -12.70 14.39
N ILE A 553 20.60 -13.28 13.56
CA ILE A 553 20.28 -13.84 12.25
C ILE A 553 19.98 -15.34 12.39
N ASP A 554 18.70 -15.69 12.48
CA ASP A 554 18.14 -17.04 12.65
C ASP A 554 18.75 -17.90 13.77
N LYS A 555 17.88 -18.62 14.51
CA LYS A 555 18.31 -19.69 15.43
C LYS A 555 18.83 -20.90 14.65
N ARG A 556 19.74 -20.76 13.69
CA ARG A 556 20.45 -21.92 13.15
C ARG A 556 21.24 -22.50 14.33
N GLU A 557 21.25 -23.82 14.44
CA GLU A 557 21.76 -24.57 15.60
C GLU A 557 23.28 -24.38 15.85
N ASN A 558 23.96 -23.50 15.11
CA ASN A 558 25.42 -23.37 15.04
C ASN A 558 26.00 -21.96 15.30
N CYS A 559 25.27 -21.08 16.01
CA CYS A 559 25.78 -19.72 16.25
C CYS A 559 27.01 -19.67 17.17
N GLY A 560 27.08 -20.57 18.16
CA GLY A 560 28.24 -20.68 19.06
C GLY A 560 29.53 -20.95 18.28
N ASP A 561 29.53 -21.99 17.46
CA ASP A 561 30.70 -22.41 16.68
C ASP A 561 31.14 -21.31 15.71
N LYS A 562 30.20 -20.68 14.98
CA LYS A 562 30.52 -19.53 14.11
C LYS A 562 31.10 -18.35 14.90
N MET A 563 30.63 -18.10 16.12
CA MET A 563 31.19 -17.05 16.97
C MET A 563 32.63 -17.37 17.37
N GLU A 564 32.92 -18.61 17.78
CA GLU A 564 34.29 -19.04 18.10
C GLU A 564 35.21 -18.94 16.88
N GLU A 565 34.73 -19.37 15.71
CA GLU A 565 35.46 -19.28 14.45
C GLU A 565 35.80 -17.82 14.07
N PHE A 566 34.85 -16.90 14.28
CA PHE A 566 35.07 -15.47 14.05
C PHE A 566 36.08 -14.90 15.04
N LEU A 567 35.92 -15.18 16.34
CA LEU A 567 36.81 -14.66 17.39
C LEU A 567 38.25 -15.15 17.23
N ALA A 568 38.45 -16.38 16.74
CA ALA A 568 39.78 -16.91 16.42
C ALA A 568 40.52 -16.09 15.34
N ARG A 569 39.80 -15.32 14.52
CA ARG A 569 40.34 -14.41 13.49
C ARG A 569 40.54 -12.97 14.00
N CYS A 570 40.17 -12.69 15.25
CA CYS A 570 40.34 -11.38 15.89
C CYS A 570 41.66 -11.34 16.66
N PHE A 571 42.44 -10.29 16.39
CA PHE A 571 43.73 -9.98 17.02
C PHE A 571 43.75 -8.53 17.48
N TYR A 572 44.65 -8.17 18.39
CA TYR A 572 44.77 -6.82 18.92
C TYR A 572 46.22 -6.35 18.93
N HIS A 573 46.46 -5.08 18.61
CA HIS A 573 47.78 -4.46 18.75
C HIS A 573 47.67 -3.11 19.45
N THR A 574 48.46 -2.92 20.50
CA THR A 574 48.57 -1.66 21.23
C THR A 574 49.53 -0.72 20.50
N GLY A 575 49.14 0.55 20.34
CA GLY A 575 50.04 1.56 19.78
C GLY A 575 49.47 2.97 19.82
N GLN A 576 50.36 3.96 19.64
CA GLN A 576 50.00 5.37 19.52
C GLN A 576 49.51 5.69 18.10
N TYR A 577 48.52 6.58 17.98
CA TYR A 577 47.90 6.90 16.68
C TYR A 577 48.81 7.69 15.73
N ASN A 578 49.82 8.38 16.24
CA ASN A 578 50.71 9.27 15.48
C ASN A 578 52.16 8.74 15.32
N SER A 579 52.45 7.52 15.79
CA SER A 579 53.78 6.90 15.71
C SER A 579 53.90 5.98 14.50
N GLU A 580 54.86 6.27 13.62
CA GLU A 580 55.16 5.43 12.47
C GLU A 580 55.77 4.09 12.87
N GLU A 581 56.52 4.03 13.98
CA GLU A 581 57.10 2.78 14.49
C GLU A 581 55.98 1.80 14.87
N ASN A 582 54.98 2.23 15.63
CA ASN A 582 53.86 1.37 16.02
C ASN A 582 53.06 0.88 14.81
N PHE A 583 52.90 1.70 13.75
CA PHE A 583 52.25 1.24 12.52
C PHE A 583 53.14 0.29 11.70
N ALA A 584 54.46 0.38 11.79
CA ALA A 584 55.38 -0.62 11.21
C ALA A 584 55.34 -1.95 11.98
N GLU A 585 55.15 -1.92 13.30
CA GLU A 585 54.90 -3.10 14.12
C GLU A 585 53.55 -3.75 13.76
N LEU A 586 52.48 -2.94 13.60
CA LEU A 586 51.19 -3.40 13.10
C LEU A 586 51.32 -4.08 11.74
N ASP A 587 52.01 -3.46 10.78
CA ASP A 587 52.27 -4.03 9.45
C ASP A 587 52.99 -5.38 9.54
N SER A 588 53.97 -5.50 10.45
CA SER A 588 54.68 -6.75 10.68
C SER A 588 53.74 -7.85 11.20
N ARG A 589 52.83 -7.53 12.11
CA ARG A 589 51.81 -8.48 12.60
C ARG A 589 50.77 -8.84 11.54
N LEU A 590 50.34 -7.87 10.73
CA LEU A 590 49.44 -8.12 9.60
C LEU A 590 50.09 -9.11 8.62
N LYS A 591 51.33 -8.87 8.20
CA LYS A 591 52.07 -9.76 7.28
C LYS A 591 52.23 -11.18 7.80
N GLN A 592 52.48 -11.35 9.11
CA GLN A 592 52.56 -12.67 9.73
C GLN A 592 51.26 -13.48 9.59
N LYS A 593 50.10 -12.81 9.63
CA LYS A 593 48.79 -13.46 9.49
C LYS A 593 48.34 -13.56 8.04
N GLU A 594 48.82 -12.68 7.18
CA GLU A 594 48.55 -12.67 5.73
C GLU A 594 49.30 -13.79 4.99
N ASP A 595 50.36 -14.35 5.58
CA ASP A 595 51.09 -15.53 5.09
C ASP A 595 51.55 -15.41 3.62
N GLY A 596 52.05 -14.22 3.24
CA GLY A 596 52.58 -13.95 1.90
C GLY A 596 51.55 -13.89 0.77
N LYS A 597 50.25 -14.07 1.05
CA LYS A 597 49.18 -13.96 0.06
C LYS A 597 48.91 -12.51 -0.32
N THR A 598 48.38 -12.29 -1.52
CA THR A 598 47.81 -10.99 -1.92
C THR A 598 46.77 -10.57 -0.91
N SER A 599 46.95 -9.41 -0.27
CA SER A 599 46.14 -9.02 0.89
C SER A 599 45.55 -7.62 0.71
N ASN A 600 44.25 -7.51 0.76
CA ASN A 600 43.52 -6.25 0.78
C ASN A 600 43.42 -5.75 2.21
N ARG A 601 43.64 -4.45 2.44
CA ARG A 601 43.65 -3.87 3.79
C ARG A 601 42.60 -2.76 3.92
N LEU A 602 41.72 -2.91 4.91
CA LEU A 602 40.67 -1.95 5.23
C LEU A 602 40.91 -1.37 6.63
N PHE A 603 41.12 -0.06 6.73
CA PHE A 603 41.26 0.63 8.01
C PHE A 603 39.94 1.34 8.37
N TYR A 604 39.31 0.94 9.46
CA TYR A 604 38.12 1.60 10.00
C TYR A 604 38.53 2.56 11.12
N LEU A 605 38.30 3.86 10.94
CA LEU A 605 38.67 4.89 11.92
C LEU A 605 37.52 5.16 12.89
N SER A 606 37.41 4.35 13.94
CA SER A 606 36.46 4.55 15.05
C SER A 606 37.09 5.45 16.14
N ILE A 607 37.60 6.61 15.73
CA ILE A 607 38.34 7.58 16.57
C ILE A 607 37.84 9.01 16.34
N PRO A 608 38.18 9.96 17.22
CA PRO A 608 37.91 11.39 17.00
C PRO A 608 38.55 11.95 15.71
N PRO A 609 37.89 12.90 15.01
CA PRO A 609 38.36 13.41 13.71
C PRO A 609 39.72 14.11 13.71
N ASP A 610 40.08 14.73 14.83
CA ASP A 610 41.35 15.40 15.09
C ASP A 610 42.56 14.44 14.95
N ILE A 611 42.32 13.13 15.02
CA ILE A 611 43.34 12.09 14.93
C ILE A 611 43.37 11.42 13.54
N PHE A 612 42.39 11.68 12.67
CA PHE A 612 42.28 11.02 11.37
C PHE A 612 43.53 11.22 10.49
N ALA A 613 44.02 12.45 10.40
CA ALA A 613 45.18 12.77 9.57
C ALA A 613 46.45 12.03 10.02
N ASP A 614 46.69 11.94 11.33
CA ASP A 614 47.83 11.23 11.91
C ASP A 614 47.78 9.73 11.60
N VAL A 615 46.62 9.10 11.81
CA VAL A 615 46.45 7.68 11.53
C VAL A 615 46.58 7.39 10.04
N VAL A 616 45.99 8.22 9.18
CA VAL A 616 46.09 8.05 7.73
C VAL A 616 47.53 8.23 7.25
N ARG A 617 48.27 9.21 7.78
CA ARG A 617 49.70 9.40 7.49
C ARG A 617 50.49 8.14 7.86
N CYS A 618 50.35 7.64 9.09
CA CYS A 618 51.09 6.48 9.55
C CYS A 618 50.69 5.18 8.81
N ALA A 619 49.39 4.97 8.60
CA ALA A 619 48.87 3.79 7.91
C ALA A 619 49.29 3.77 6.43
N SER A 620 49.12 4.88 5.71
CA SER A 620 49.54 4.99 4.29
C SER A 620 51.06 4.88 4.12
N GLY A 621 51.85 5.36 5.09
CA GLY A 621 53.31 5.29 5.03
C GLY A 621 53.91 3.93 5.39
N LYS A 622 53.35 3.23 6.39
CA LYS A 622 53.97 2.02 6.98
C LYS A 622 53.12 0.76 6.90
N ALA A 623 51.80 0.87 6.93
CA ALA A 623 50.87 -0.26 7.03
C ALA A 623 49.96 -0.46 5.81
N PHE A 624 50.23 0.21 4.70
CA PHE A 624 49.50 0.01 3.46
C PHE A 624 49.84 -1.34 2.82
N SER A 625 48.88 -1.91 2.09
CA SER A 625 49.13 -3.13 1.32
C SER A 625 49.98 -2.84 0.08
N LYS A 626 51.01 -3.67 -0.12
CA LYS A 626 51.87 -3.62 -1.32
C LYS A 626 51.37 -4.49 -2.47
N THR A 627 50.47 -5.43 -2.19
CA THR A 627 50.01 -6.45 -3.15
C THR A 627 48.53 -6.33 -3.49
N GLY A 628 47.71 -5.82 -2.55
CA GLY A 628 46.28 -5.55 -2.73
C GLY A 628 45.95 -4.07 -2.56
N TRP A 629 44.66 -3.75 -2.49
CA TRP A 629 44.21 -2.38 -2.24
C TRP A 629 44.30 -2.01 -0.76
N THR A 630 44.39 -0.70 -0.49
CA THR A 630 44.22 -0.13 0.85
C THR A 630 43.09 0.89 0.82
N ARG A 631 42.10 0.73 1.70
CA ARG A 631 40.95 1.63 1.84
C ARG A 631 40.80 2.08 3.28
N VAL A 632 40.29 3.28 3.48
CA VAL A 632 40.10 3.89 4.79
C VAL A 632 38.66 4.35 4.92
N ILE A 633 37.98 3.86 5.96
CA ILE A 633 36.64 4.28 6.35
C ILE A 633 36.79 5.35 7.44
N VAL A 634 36.14 6.49 7.24
CA VAL A 634 36.11 7.60 8.18
C VAL A 634 34.69 7.94 8.60
N GLU A 635 34.53 8.26 9.88
CA GLU A 635 33.24 8.57 10.50
C GLU A 635 33.00 10.07 10.62
N LYS A 636 31.72 10.43 10.71
CA LYS A 636 31.33 11.81 11.03
C LYS A 636 31.83 12.19 12.44
N PRO A 637 32.14 13.46 12.72
CA PRO A 637 31.89 14.65 11.89
C PRO A 637 33.01 14.99 10.89
N PHE A 638 32.62 15.38 9.67
CA PHE A 638 33.53 15.78 8.60
C PHE A 638 33.76 17.29 8.55
N GLY A 639 34.31 17.83 9.64
CA GLY A 639 34.40 19.27 9.89
C GLY A 639 33.19 19.83 10.66
N ARG A 640 33.22 21.13 10.95
CA ARG A 640 32.15 21.88 11.63
C ARG A 640 31.54 22.98 10.75
N ASP A 641 32.20 23.29 9.64
CA ASP A 641 31.85 24.29 8.66
C ASP A 641 32.60 23.99 7.34
N SER A 642 32.41 24.84 6.33
CA SER A 642 33.06 24.71 5.03
C SER A 642 34.60 24.73 5.11
N GLU A 643 35.18 25.55 6.00
CA GLU A 643 36.63 25.72 6.09
C GLU A 643 37.31 24.51 6.75
N SER A 644 36.83 24.11 7.93
CA SER A 644 37.33 22.94 8.65
C SER A 644 37.10 21.63 7.90
N SER A 645 36.02 21.54 7.11
CA SER A 645 35.78 20.38 6.24
C SER A 645 36.75 20.32 5.06
N ALA A 646 37.02 21.47 4.43
CA ALA A 646 38.01 21.57 3.37
C ALA A 646 39.43 21.26 3.88
N GLU A 647 39.77 21.71 5.10
CA GLU A 647 41.04 21.38 5.75
C GLU A 647 41.17 19.88 6.00
N LEU A 648 40.17 19.23 6.61
CA LEU A 648 40.17 17.78 6.81
C LEU A 648 40.34 17.03 5.48
N THR A 649 39.60 17.43 4.45
CA THR A 649 39.69 16.82 3.12
C THR A 649 41.08 16.99 2.52
N ARG A 650 41.68 18.18 2.64
CA ARG A 650 43.05 18.44 2.16
C ARG A 650 44.06 17.57 2.88
N SER A 651 43.95 17.43 4.20
CA SER A 651 44.84 16.60 5.02
C SER A 651 44.75 15.12 4.67
N LEU A 652 43.55 14.60 4.38
CA LEU A 652 43.38 13.21 3.93
C LEU A 652 43.94 12.99 2.52
N LYS A 653 43.70 13.93 1.59
CA LYS A 653 44.16 13.86 0.20
C LYS A 653 45.68 13.96 0.02
N GLN A 654 46.42 14.36 1.06
CA GLN A 654 47.88 14.29 1.05
C GLN A 654 48.41 12.85 0.98
N TYR A 655 47.62 11.89 1.47
CA TYR A 655 48.06 10.50 1.68
C TYR A 655 47.20 9.46 0.95
N LEU A 656 45.95 9.82 0.61
CA LEU A 656 44.98 8.92 -0.03
C LEU A 656 44.40 9.56 -1.28
N VAL A 657 44.14 8.76 -2.32
CA VAL A 657 43.28 9.19 -3.42
C VAL A 657 41.81 9.01 -3.04
N GLU A 658 40.90 9.73 -3.70
CA GLU A 658 39.47 9.74 -3.34
C GLU A 658 38.86 8.32 -3.35
N ASP A 659 39.31 7.45 -4.25
CA ASP A 659 38.86 6.05 -4.37
C ASP A 659 39.20 5.17 -3.17
N GLN A 660 40.10 5.64 -2.30
CA GLN A 660 40.49 4.97 -1.06
C GLN A 660 39.73 5.49 0.16
N ILE A 661 38.98 6.60 0.03
CA ILE A 661 38.35 7.28 1.17
C ILE A 661 36.85 6.98 1.19
N PHE A 662 36.39 6.32 2.26
CA PHE A 662 35.00 5.92 2.46
C PHE A 662 34.41 6.71 3.63
N ARG A 663 33.76 7.83 3.32
CA ARG A 663 33.11 8.70 4.32
C ARG A 663 31.71 8.16 4.65
N ILE A 664 31.52 7.67 5.87
CA ILE A 664 30.26 7.07 6.29
C ILE A 664 29.20 8.13 6.62
N ASP A 665 28.04 7.94 6.00
CA ASP A 665 26.76 8.35 6.56
C ASP A 665 25.88 7.11 6.67
N HIS A 666 25.68 6.63 7.90
CA HIS A 666 24.94 5.40 8.14
C HIS A 666 23.45 5.46 7.73
N TYR A 667 22.87 6.63 7.44
CA TYR A 667 21.51 6.69 6.88
C TYR A 667 21.47 6.20 5.43
N LEU A 668 22.55 6.38 4.66
CA LEU A 668 22.64 5.87 3.30
C LEU A 668 22.60 4.34 3.24
N GLY A 669 23.07 3.66 4.29
CA GLY A 669 22.99 2.21 4.43
C GLY A 669 21.63 1.66 4.91
N LYS A 670 20.62 2.52 5.13
CA LYS A 670 19.28 2.06 5.51
C LYS A 670 18.50 1.59 4.28
N GLU A 671 17.85 0.44 4.41
CA GLU A 671 17.09 -0.23 3.34
C GLU A 671 16.17 0.70 2.54
N LEU A 672 15.34 1.51 3.22
CA LEU A 672 14.40 2.40 2.53
C LEU A 672 15.05 3.62 1.87
N VAL A 673 16.25 4.02 2.32
CA VAL A 673 17.01 5.10 1.68
C VAL A 673 17.62 4.57 0.38
N GLU A 674 18.16 3.35 0.36
CA GLU A 674 18.63 2.67 -0.85
C GLU A 674 17.46 2.44 -1.85
N ASN A 675 16.29 2.06 -1.32
CA ASN A 675 15.10 1.81 -2.14
C ASN A 675 14.52 3.08 -2.82
N LEU A 676 14.98 4.30 -2.47
CA LEU A 676 14.56 5.53 -3.16
C LEU A 676 14.87 5.49 -4.66
N SER A 677 16.08 5.04 -5.03
CA SER A 677 16.49 4.96 -6.44
C SER A 677 15.66 3.93 -7.20
N VAL A 678 15.38 2.78 -6.58
CA VAL A 678 14.55 1.72 -7.17
C VAL A 678 13.11 2.20 -7.33
N LEU A 679 12.55 2.84 -6.29
CA LEU A 679 11.20 3.39 -6.33
C LEU A 679 11.04 4.39 -7.49
N ARG A 680 12.01 5.28 -7.68
CA ARG A 680 11.92 6.35 -8.68
C ARG A 680 12.23 5.89 -10.10
N PHE A 681 13.26 5.08 -10.29
CA PHE A 681 13.81 4.80 -11.62
C PHE A 681 13.42 3.44 -12.20
N SER A 682 12.98 2.49 -11.36
CA SER A 682 12.46 1.20 -11.83
C SER A 682 10.93 1.19 -12.00
N ASN A 683 10.25 2.27 -11.61
CA ASN A 683 8.79 2.37 -11.65
C ASN A 683 8.36 3.60 -12.45
N VAL A 684 8.02 3.38 -13.72
CA VAL A 684 7.49 4.40 -14.64
C VAL A 684 6.28 5.16 -14.08
N VAL A 685 5.54 4.56 -13.13
CA VAL A 685 4.39 5.16 -12.45
C VAL A 685 4.73 6.44 -11.65
N PHE A 686 5.98 6.59 -11.19
CA PHE A 686 6.39 7.75 -10.41
C PHE A 686 7.06 8.85 -11.24
N GLU A 687 7.51 8.55 -12.46
CA GLU A 687 8.23 9.48 -13.33
C GLU A 687 7.49 10.82 -13.53
N PRO A 688 6.21 10.86 -13.97
CA PRO A 688 5.52 12.13 -14.18
C PRO A 688 5.23 12.85 -12.87
N LEU A 689 5.01 12.07 -11.79
CA LEU A 689 4.63 12.56 -10.48
C LEU A 689 5.78 13.26 -9.76
N TRP A 690 7.04 12.95 -10.10
CA TRP A 690 8.24 13.45 -9.42
C TRP A 690 8.68 14.84 -9.89
N SER A 691 7.74 15.80 -9.96
CA SER A 691 7.99 17.14 -10.48
C SER A 691 7.18 18.21 -9.75
N ARG A 692 7.61 19.48 -9.85
CA ARG A 692 6.87 20.66 -9.36
C ARG A 692 5.43 20.77 -9.85
N ASN A 693 5.08 20.12 -10.96
CA ASN A 693 3.73 20.12 -11.51
C ASN A 693 2.75 19.33 -10.65
N TYR A 694 3.22 18.28 -9.97
CA TYR A 694 2.37 17.40 -9.14
C TYR A 694 2.71 17.49 -7.66
N ILE A 695 3.96 17.74 -7.29
CA ILE A 695 4.40 17.86 -5.90
C ILE A 695 4.19 19.30 -5.42
N ARG A 696 3.53 19.44 -4.27
CA ARG A 696 3.31 20.72 -3.56
C ARG A 696 4.47 21.02 -2.62
N ASN A 697 4.91 20.03 -1.85
CA ASN A 697 6.03 20.11 -0.92
C ASN A 697 6.57 18.72 -0.59
N VAL A 698 7.80 18.70 -0.06
CA VAL A 698 8.45 17.50 0.45
C VAL A 698 8.90 17.79 1.87
N GLN A 699 8.68 16.84 2.79
CA GLN A 699 9.03 16.98 4.20
C GLN A 699 9.97 15.86 4.62
N PHE A 700 11.11 16.22 5.20
CA PHE A 700 12.06 15.32 5.84
C PHE A 700 11.97 15.50 7.34
N ILE A 701 11.46 14.49 8.04
CA ILE A 701 11.17 14.55 9.47
C ILE A 701 12.07 13.55 10.18
N PHE A 702 12.86 14.05 11.13
CA PHE A 702 13.64 13.27 12.07
C PHE A 702 13.27 13.64 13.51
N SER A 703 12.89 12.66 14.31
CA SER A 703 12.59 12.86 15.72
C SER A 703 13.15 11.72 16.56
N GLU A 704 13.71 12.07 17.71
CA GLU A 704 14.11 11.14 18.76
C GLU A 704 13.32 11.45 20.03
N ASP A 705 12.83 10.41 20.68
CA ASP A 705 12.07 10.48 21.93
C ASP A 705 12.95 10.51 23.18
N PHE A 706 14.27 10.54 23.01
CA PHE A 706 15.27 10.67 24.06
C PHE A 706 16.12 11.94 23.90
N GLY A 707 16.77 12.38 24.99
CA GLY A 707 17.60 13.59 25.02
C GLY A 707 19.05 13.33 24.60
N THR A 708 20.00 14.02 25.22
CA THR A 708 21.44 13.75 25.01
C THR A 708 22.02 12.66 25.90
N GLU A 709 21.25 12.13 26.87
CA GLU A 709 21.60 10.96 27.70
C GLU A 709 23.03 11.01 28.27
N GLY A 710 23.42 12.15 28.87
CA GLY A 710 24.74 12.35 29.48
C GLY A 710 25.89 12.62 28.49
N ARG A 711 25.59 12.72 27.19
CA ARG A 711 26.53 13.15 26.14
C ARG A 711 26.34 14.62 25.74
N GLY A 712 25.72 15.41 26.62
CA GLY A 712 25.38 16.81 26.38
C GLY A 712 26.59 17.65 25.98
N GLY A 713 27.71 17.53 26.70
CA GLY A 713 28.94 18.29 26.42
C GLY A 713 29.59 17.97 25.07
N TYR A 714 29.48 16.73 24.57
CA TYR A 714 29.92 16.40 23.21
C TYR A 714 28.97 17.02 22.18
N PHE A 715 27.65 16.86 22.38
CA PHE A 715 26.62 17.40 21.49
C PHE A 715 26.66 18.93 21.40
N ASP A 716 27.04 19.61 22.49
CA ASP A 716 27.11 21.08 22.58
C ASP A 716 28.05 21.71 21.55
N ASN A 717 29.08 20.96 21.12
CA ASN A 717 30.03 21.42 20.11
C ASN A 717 29.50 21.37 18.67
N TYR A 718 28.37 20.71 18.43
CA TYR A 718 27.84 20.44 17.10
C TYR A 718 26.41 20.94 16.92
N GLY A 719 25.53 20.63 17.88
CA GLY A 719 24.10 20.88 17.79
C GLY A 719 23.40 20.03 16.73
N ILE A 720 22.06 20.11 16.71
CA ILE A 720 21.23 19.24 15.87
C ILE A 720 21.42 19.45 14.36
N ILE A 721 21.79 20.68 13.96
CA ILE A 721 21.97 21.02 12.55
C ILE A 721 23.16 20.25 11.97
N ARG A 722 24.30 20.23 12.68
CA ARG A 722 25.50 19.48 12.27
C ARG A 722 25.36 17.98 12.52
N ASP A 723 24.65 17.58 13.58
CA ASP A 723 24.49 16.16 13.91
C ASP A 723 23.60 15.42 12.91
N ILE A 724 22.51 16.03 12.44
CA ILE A 724 21.46 15.34 11.66
C ILE A 724 21.10 16.04 10.33
N MET A 725 20.93 17.37 10.31
CA MET A 725 20.38 18.05 9.13
C MET A 725 21.38 18.13 7.97
N GLN A 726 22.62 18.54 8.27
CA GLN A 726 23.68 18.75 7.28
C GLN A 726 24.13 17.46 6.60
N ASN A 727 24.02 16.32 7.30
CA ASN A 727 24.39 15.00 6.80
C ASN A 727 23.14 14.19 6.42
N HIS A 728 22.56 13.42 7.34
CA HIS A 728 21.54 12.40 7.11
C HIS A 728 20.37 12.90 6.28
N LEU A 729 19.75 14.01 6.69
CA LEU A 729 18.57 14.51 6.00
C LEU A 729 18.91 15.14 4.64
N LEU A 730 20.05 15.82 4.52
CA LEU A 730 20.49 16.38 3.26
C LEU A 730 20.89 15.28 2.25
N GLN A 731 21.50 14.19 2.73
CA GLN A 731 21.87 13.03 1.92
C GLN A 731 20.63 12.31 1.37
N ILE A 732 19.61 12.10 2.20
CA ILE A 732 18.33 11.56 1.78
C ILE A 732 17.65 12.52 0.79
N LEU A 733 17.70 13.83 1.03
CA LEU A 733 17.17 14.85 0.12
C LEU A 733 17.85 14.78 -1.25
N ALA A 734 19.18 14.68 -1.29
CA ALA A 734 19.93 14.59 -2.54
C ALA A 734 19.51 13.36 -3.36
N LEU A 735 19.41 12.17 -2.74
CA LEU A 735 18.92 10.96 -3.40
C LEU A 735 17.46 11.07 -3.86
N PHE A 736 16.62 11.71 -3.05
CA PHE A 736 15.22 11.94 -3.38
C PHE A 736 15.05 12.90 -4.58
N ALA A 737 15.87 13.93 -4.67
CA ALA A 737 15.70 15.03 -5.61
C ALA A 737 16.54 14.92 -6.89
N MET A 738 17.56 14.04 -6.93
CA MET A 738 18.47 13.88 -8.08
C MET A 738 17.76 13.49 -9.37
N GLU A 739 18.31 13.84 -10.53
CA GLU A 739 17.78 13.35 -11.81
C GLU A 739 18.08 11.85 -11.97
N THR A 740 17.49 11.22 -12.99
CA THR A 740 17.83 9.83 -13.34
C THR A 740 19.30 9.78 -13.77
N PRO A 741 20.16 9.02 -13.07
CA PRO A 741 21.55 8.88 -13.47
C PRO A 741 21.66 8.09 -14.77
N VAL A 742 22.72 8.32 -15.53
CA VAL A 742 22.95 7.64 -16.82
C VAL A 742 23.21 6.14 -16.64
N SER A 743 23.71 5.73 -15.48
CA SER A 743 23.89 4.34 -15.06
C SER A 743 23.73 4.20 -13.53
N LEU A 744 23.85 2.96 -13.03
CA LEU A 744 23.89 2.70 -11.59
C LEU A 744 25.31 2.74 -11.00
N ASP A 745 26.30 3.13 -11.80
CA ASP A 745 27.68 3.27 -11.34
C ASP A 745 27.78 4.37 -10.27
N ALA A 746 28.66 4.15 -9.29
CA ALA A 746 28.81 5.04 -8.15
C ALA A 746 29.08 6.51 -8.54
N GLU A 747 29.87 6.76 -9.59
CA GLU A 747 30.14 8.13 -10.04
C GLU A 747 28.91 8.83 -10.59
N ASP A 748 28.08 8.14 -11.38
CA ASP A 748 26.91 8.73 -12.02
C ASP A 748 25.85 9.10 -10.99
N ILE A 749 25.63 8.24 -9.98
CA ILE A 749 24.74 8.55 -8.86
C ILE A 749 25.27 9.75 -8.07
N ARG A 750 26.56 9.78 -7.73
CA ARG A 750 27.16 10.88 -6.95
C ARG A 750 27.16 12.19 -7.73
N ASN A 751 27.37 12.15 -9.04
CA ASN A 751 27.27 13.32 -9.91
C ASN A 751 25.87 13.93 -9.87
N GLU A 752 24.82 13.11 -9.93
CA GLU A 752 23.44 13.58 -9.86
C GLU A 752 23.04 14.10 -8.47
N LYS A 753 23.59 13.52 -7.38
CA LYS A 753 23.44 14.09 -6.01
C LYS A 753 24.06 15.49 -5.94
N VAL A 754 25.31 15.65 -6.38
CA VAL A 754 26.03 16.94 -6.34
C VAL A 754 25.33 17.99 -7.22
N LYS A 755 24.83 17.59 -8.39
CA LYS A 755 24.07 18.46 -9.31
C LYS A 755 22.81 19.03 -8.68
N VAL A 756 22.21 18.34 -7.71
CA VAL A 756 21.08 18.86 -6.91
C VAL A 756 21.54 19.79 -5.79
N LEU A 757 22.61 19.45 -5.09
CA LEU A 757 23.09 20.25 -3.96
C LEU A 757 23.60 21.64 -4.38
N ARG A 758 24.30 21.73 -5.52
CA ARG A 758 24.88 22.99 -6.02
C ARG A 758 23.87 24.13 -6.24
N PRO A 759 22.70 23.92 -6.85
CA PRO A 759 21.67 24.96 -7.01
C PRO A 759 20.79 25.17 -5.76
N MET A 760 21.08 24.53 -4.62
CA MET A 760 20.32 24.80 -3.40
C MET A 760 20.66 26.18 -2.86
N ARG A 761 19.62 26.90 -2.43
CA ARG A 761 19.81 28.20 -1.77
C ARG A 761 20.44 28.00 -0.38
N PRO A 762 21.48 28.78 -0.01
CA PRO A 762 21.97 28.79 1.36
C PRO A 762 20.86 29.16 2.34
N LEU A 763 20.86 28.53 3.51
CA LEU A 763 19.86 28.78 4.55
C LEU A 763 20.02 30.19 5.13
N ARG A 764 18.88 30.83 5.38
CA ARG A 764 18.77 32.15 6.01
C ARG A 764 18.00 32.03 7.32
N LEU A 765 18.26 32.90 8.28
CA LEU A 765 17.55 32.91 9.57
C LEU A 765 16.03 33.00 9.43
N GLU A 766 15.52 33.71 8.41
CA GLU A 766 14.08 33.89 8.18
C GLU A 766 13.34 32.61 7.75
N ASP A 767 14.09 31.57 7.38
CA ASP A 767 13.60 30.27 6.91
C ASP A 767 13.98 29.13 7.85
N VAL A 768 14.43 29.47 9.06
CA VAL A 768 14.89 28.52 10.07
C VAL A 768 14.26 28.83 11.41
N VAL A 769 13.85 27.78 12.11
CA VAL A 769 13.46 27.84 13.52
C VAL A 769 14.36 26.90 14.29
N ILE A 770 14.98 27.41 15.34
CA ILE A 770 15.79 26.63 16.27
C ILE A 770 15.12 26.53 17.63
N GLY A 771 15.33 25.41 18.31
CA GLY A 771 14.79 25.18 19.64
C GLY A 771 15.71 24.39 20.56
N GLN A 772 15.46 24.49 21.86
CA GLN A 772 16.18 23.76 22.90
C GLN A 772 15.19 23.15 23.90
N TYR A 773 15.34 21.86 24.21
CA TYR A 773 14.38 21.21 25.11
C TYR A 773 14.60 21.65 26.56
N LYS A 774 13.49 21.87 27.26
CA LYS A 774 13.47 22.08 28.71
C LYS A 774 12.88 20.87 29.44
N GLY A 775 13.19 20.76 30.72
CA GLY A 775 12.68 19.70 31.58
C GLY A 775 11.15 19.65 31.58
N GLY A 776 10.61 18.46 31.80
CA GLY A 776 9.17 18.23 31.76
C GLY A 776 8.77 16.89 32.37
N GLN A 777 7.48 16.76 32.69
CA GLN A 777 6.87 15.49 33.11
C GLN A 777 6.34 14.77 31.88
N SER A 778 6.79 13.53 31.65
CA SER A 778 6.21 12.68 30.60
C SER A 778 4.84 12.12 31.01
N LYS A 779 4.07 11.60 30.05
CA LYS A 779 2.75 10.93 30.22
C LYS A 779 2.77 9.72 31.20
N GLY A 780 3.90 9.39 31.83
CA GLY A 780 4.05 8.34 32.85
C GLY A 780 4.66 8.81 34.18
N GLY A 781 4.69 10.11 34.49
CA GLY A 781 5.18 10.65 35.77
C GLY A 781 6.71 10.69 35.93
N LYS A 782 7.47 10.25 34.93
CA LYS A 782 8.94 10.37 34.90
C LYS A 782 9.32 11.83 34.58
N SER A 783 10.09 12.44 35.48
CA SER A 783 10.67 13.77 35.31
C SER A 783 11.95 13.67 34.49
N TYR A 784 12.05 14.49 33.44
CA TYR A 784 13.25 14.61 32.62
C TYR A 784 13.89 15.98 32.82
N LEU A 785 15.22 16.00 32.85
CA LEU A 785 16.02 17.22 32.95
C LEU A 785 16.01 17.99 31.63
N GLY A 786 16.11 19.31 31.71
CA GLY A 786 16.36 20.18 30.55
C GLY A 786 17.77 20.02 29.99
N TYR A 787 18.01 20.54 28.79
CA TYR A 787 19.32 20.41 28.14
C TYR A 787 20.44 21.09 28.95
N THR A 788 20.19 22.31 29.43
CA THR A 788 21.14 23.09 30.25
C THR A 788 21.20 22.62 31.71
N GLU A 789 20.38 21.64 32.10
CA GLU A 789 20.43 21.01 33.42
C GLU A 789 21.36 19.77 33.42
N ASP A 790 21.80 19.31 32.25
CA ASP A 790 22.84 18.29 32.13
C ASP A 790 24.17 18.89 32.63
N PRO A 791 24.83 18.28 33.64
CA PRO A 791 26.05 18.83 34.22
C PRO A 791 27.24 18.89 33.25
N THR A 792 27.13 18.19 32.10
CA THR A 792 28.14 18.23 31.03
C THR A 792 27.95 19.41 30.06
N VAL A 793 26.84 20.15 30.16
CA VAL A 793 26.47 21.25 29.28
C VAL A 793 26.69 22.59 30.00
N PRO A 794 27.25 23.61 29.34
CA PRO A 794 27.33 24.96 29.91
C PRO A 794 25.93 25.52 30.24
N ASN A 795 25.76 26.11 31.43
CA ASN A 795 24.48 26.67 31.89
C ASN A 795 23.86 27.73 30.96
N ASN A 796 24.69 28.39 30.15
CA ASN A 796 24.29 29.43 29.18
C ASN A 796 24.38 28.95 27.72
N SER A 797 24.39 27.63 27.49
CA SER A 797 24.44 27.08 26.14
C SER A 797 23.22 27.51 25.32
N LEU A 798 23.49 28.01 24.12
CA LEU A 798 22.48 28.34 23.10
C LEU A 798 22.37 27.23 22.03
N THR A 799 22.96 26.06 22.28
CA THR A 799 23.01 24.98 21.30
C THR A 799 21.60 24.48 20.98
N PRO A 800 21.21 24.44 19.70
CA PRO A 800 19.91 23.94 19.30
C PRO A 800 19.86 22.41 19.41
N THR A 801 18.89 21.89 20.15
CA THR A 801 18.52 20.47 20.18
C THR A 801 17.39 20.14 19.21
N PHE A 802 16.82 21.18 18.59
CA PHE A 802 15.80 21.13 17.56
C PHE A 802 16.09 22.18 16.47
N ALA A 803 15.85 21.82 15.22
CA ALA A 803 15.82 22.77 14.12
C ALA A 803 14.78 22.36 13.07
N ALA A 804 14.11 23.34 12.49
CA ALA A 804 13.27 23.20 11.31
C ALA A 804 13.70 24.24 10.28
N ALA A 805 13.74 23.86 9.01
CA ALA A 805 14.17 24.72 7.92
C ALA A 805 13.31 24.52 6.66
N ALA A 806 13.16 25.57 5.85
CA ALA A 806 12.63 25.48 4.50
C ALA A 806 13.78 25.66 3.48
N LEU A 807 13.99 24.66 2.62
CA LEU A 807 15.02 24.65 1.58
C LEU A 807 14.38 24.73 0.20
N PHE A 808 15.15 25.27 -0.76
CA PHE A 808 14.75 25.41 -2.15
C PHE A 808 15.88 24.97 -3.07
N ILE A 809 15.51 24.32 -4.18
CA ILE A 809 16.43 23.81 -5.20
C ILE A 809 16.12 24.56 -6.50
N ASP A 810 17.04 25.41 -6.95
CA ASP A 810 16.83 26.25 -8.13
C ASP A 810 17.15 25.50 -9.42
N ASN A 811 16.27 24.57 -9.80
CA ASN A 811 16.35 23.84 -11.06
C ASN A 811 14.95 23.63 -11.70
N ALA A 812 14.92 23.15 -12.94
CA ALA A 812 13.67 22.99 -13.70
C ALA A 812 12.64 22.07 -13.01
N ARG A 813 13.09 21.02 -12.32
CA ARG A 813 12.21 20.04 -11.67
C ARG A 813 11.57 20.57 -10.39
N TRP A 814 12.32 21.36 -9.61
CA TRP A 814 12.00 21.70 -8.23
C TRP A 814 11.75 23.18 -7.96
N ASP A 815 11.87 24.04 -8.97
CA ASP A 815 11.65 25.49 -8.81
C ASP A 815 10.29 25.79 -8.13
N GLY A 816 10.38 26.55 -7.04
CA GLY A 816 9.24 26.95 -6.21
C GLY A 816 8.67 25.88 -5.26
N VAL A 817 9.20 24.65 -5.24
CA VAL A 817 8.76 23.60 -4.31
C VAL A 817 9.55 23.72 -3.01
N PRO A 818 8.89 23.96 -1.85
CA PRO A 818 9.57 23.97 -0.57
C PRO A 818 9.90 22.54 -0.12
N PHE A 819 11.17 22.34 0.23
CA PHE A 819 11.67 21.16 0.93
C PHE A 819 11.78 21.49 2.40
N LEU A 820 10.81 21.05 3.19
CA LEU A 820 10.79 21.27 4.62
C LEU A 820 11.61 20.18 5.32
N MET A 821 12.50 20.58 6.21
CA MET A 821 13.34 19.66 6.98
C MET A 821 13.17 19.96 8.47
N LYS A 822 13.01 18.93 9.30
CA LYS A 822 12.87 19.05 10.74
C LYS A 822 13.67 17.95 11.42
N ALA A 823 14.49 18.31 12.40
CA ALA A 823 15.24 17.39 13.24
C ALA A 823 15.15 17.82 14.70
N GLY A 824 14.96 16.87 15.63
CA GLY A 824 15.03 17.20 17.05
C GLY A 824 15.13 16.01 17.99
N LYS A 825 15.72 16.28 19.16
CA LYS A 825 15.79 15.36 20.31
C LYS A 825 14.73 15.69 21.35
N ALA A 826 14.47 14.74 22.25
CA ALA A 826 13.46 14.87 23.32
C ALA A 826 12.06 15.24 22.79
N LEU A 827 11.67 14.65 21.66
CA LEU A 827 10.36 14.82 21.04
C LEU A 827 9.38 13.71 21.48
N ASN A 828 8.14 13.81 21.04
CA ASN A 828 7.07 12.88 21.44
C ASN A 828 7.22 11.45 20.89
N THR A 829 7.97 11.26 19.78
CA THR A 829 8.11 9.97 19.10
C THR A 829 9.49 9.81 18.47
N ARG A 830 9.99 8.58 18.38
CA ARG A 830 11.13 8.23 17.52
C ARG A 830 10.63 7.98 16.10
N ARG A 831 11.15 8.71 15.11
CA ARG A 831 10.69 8.64 13.72
C ARG A 831 11.72 9.20 12.73
N ALA A 832 11.85 8.57 11.57
CA ALA A 832 12.45 9.17 10.38
C ALA A 832 11.56 8.91 9.17
N GLU A 833 11.06 9.97 8.54
CA GLU A 833 10.07 9.89 7.45
C GLU A 833 10.36 10.92 6.35
N ILE A 834 10.08 10.52 5.11
CA ILE A 834 9.93 11.42 3.96
C ILE A 834 8.44 11.47 3.62
N ARG A 835 7.88 12.67 3.50
CA ARG A 835 6.48 12.88 3.11
C ARG A 835 6.42 13.76 1.88
N VAL A 836 5.80 13.26 0.83
CA VAL A 836 5.61 13.96 -0.43
C VAL A 836 4.13 14.30 -0.53
N GLN A 837 3.80 15.58 -0.36
CA GLN A 837 2.43 16.04 -0.49
C GLN A 837 2.19 16.49 -1.93
N PHE A 838 1.20 15.89 -2.59
CA PHE A 838 0.81 16.27 -3.93
C PHE A 838 -0.11 17.50 -3.94
N ARG A 839 -0.20 18.16 -5.09
CA ARG A 839 -1.14 19.27 -5.31
C ARG A 839 -2.58 18.77 -5.24
N PRO A 840 -3.55 19.61 -4.84
CA PRO A 840 -4.95 19.24 -4.91
C PRO A 840 -5.38 19.05 -6.37
N VAL A 841 -6.42 18.23 -6.58
CA VAL A 841 -7.02 18.07 -7.92
C VAL A 841 -7.63 19.42 -8.38
N PRO A 842 -7.21 19.97 -9.53
CA PRO A 842 -7.83 21.17 -10.09
C PRO A 842 -9.31 20.95 -10.38
N GLY A 843 -10.17 21.87 -9.94
CA GLY A 843 -11.61 21.76 -10.18
C GLY A 843 -12.28 20.52 -9.57
N ASN A 844 -11.75 19.99 -8.45
CA ASN A 844 -12.21 18.74 -7.85
C ASN A 844 -13.74 18.66 -7.69
N LEU A 845 -14.38 17.82 -8.51
CA LEU A 845 -15.82 17.58 -8.52
C LEU A 845 -16.34 17.04 -7.17
N TYR A 846 -15.47 16.36 -6.42
CA TYR A 846 -15.83 15.72 -5.17
C TYR A 846 -15.65 16.62 -3.94
N LYS A 847 -15.26 17.88 -4.11
CA LYS A 847 -14.95 18.82 -3.00
C LYS A 847 -16.03 18.84 -1.90
N LYS A 848 -17.31 18.78 -2.27
CA LYS A 848 -18.46 18.82 -1.34
C LYS A 848 -18.70 17.51 -0.56
N TYR A 849 -18.02 16.42 -0.93
CA TYR A 849 -18.17 15.10 -0.32
C TYR A 849 -17.01 14.74 0.62
N PHE A 850 -16.01 15.61 0.74
CA PHE A 850 -15.00 15.54 1.78
C PHE A 850 -15.52 16.10 3.10
N GLY A 851 -14.93 15.67 4.22
CA GLY A 851 -15.13 16.34 5.51
C GLY A 851 -14.60 17.79 5.52
N MET A 852 -14.69 18.46 6.67
CA MET A 852 -14.32 19.89 6.79
C MET A 852 -12.82 20.20 6.58
N ASP A 853 -11.95 19.18 6.51
CA ASP A 853 -10.50 19.35 6.38
C ASP A 853 -10.02 19.20 4.93
N MET A 854 -9.82 20.34 4.26
CA MET A 854 -9.41 20.40 2.86
C MET A 854 -7.98 19.88 2.60
N ASP A 855 -7.08 19.86 3.60
CA ASP A 855 -5.73 19.31 3.42
C ASP A 855 -5.76 17.77 3.36
N LYS A 856 -6.74 17.12 4.00
CA LYS A 856 -6.99 15.68 3.88
C LYS A 856 -7.42 15.24 2.49
N ALA A 857 -7.86 16.18 1.64
CA ALA A 857 -8.23 15.89 0.26
C ALA A 857 -7.01 15.78 -0.69
N THR A 858 -5.78 16.01 -0.20
CA THR A 858 -4.55 15.86 -1.01
C THR A 858 -3.97 14.46 -0.89
N ASN A 859 -3.40 13.96 -1.99
CA ASN A 859 -2.63 12.72 -1.95
C ASN A 859 -1.29 12.93 -1.25
N GLU A 860 -0.80 11.90 -0.56
CA GLU A 860 0.49 11.95 0.15
C GLU A 860 1.22 10.62 -0.03
N LEU A 861 2.45 10.64 -0.53
CA LEU A 861 3.35 9.48 -0.50
C LEU A 861 4.23 9.58 0.75
N VAL A 862 4.19 8.55 1.60
CA VAL A 862 4.96 8.49 2.84
C VAL A 862 5.96 7.34 2.77
N LEU A 863 7.22 7.66 3.03
CA LEU A 863 8.34 6.73 3.10
C LEU A 863 8.89 6.77 4.54
N ARG A 864 8.55 5.76 5.33
CA ARG A 864 8.93 5.68 6.74
C ARG A 864 10.18 4.85 6.91
N VAL A 865 11.31 5.53 7.06
CA VAL A 865 12.64 4.92 7.20
C VAL A 865 12.79 4.21 8.55
N GLN A 866 12.20 4.74 9.63
CA GLN A 866 12.15 4.06 10.94
C GLN A 866 11.15 4.76 11.88
N PRO A 867 10.63 4.07 12.92
CA PRO A 867 10.55 2.61 13.06
C PRO A 867 9.50 2.03 12.11
N ASP A 868 9.45 0.70 12.01
CA ASP A 868 8.49 -0.05 11.17
C ASP A 868 8.50 0.42 9.71
N GLU A 869 9.54 0.01 8.99
CA GLU A 869 9.81 0.38 7.60
C GLU A 869 8.58 0.19 6.71
N ALA A 870 8.13 1.28 6.08
CA ALA A 870 6.91 1.28 5.27
C ALA A 870 6.96 2.27 4.11
N ILE A 871 6.27 1.91 3.02
CA ILE A 871 5.95 2.79 1.90
C ILE A 871 4.44 2.78 1.74
N TYR A 872 3.78 3.93 1.77
CA TYR A 872 2.34 4.00 1.53
C TYR A 872 1.90 5.29 0.87
N LEU A 873 0.88 5.16 0.02
CA LEU A 873 0.26 6.26 -0.71
C LEU A 873 -1.15 6.48 -0.18
N LYS A 874 -1.39 7.68 0.33
CA LYS A 874 -2.70 8.13 0.80
C LYS A 874 -3.54 8.59 -0.39
N ILE A 875 -4.68 7.95 -0.59
CA ILE A 875 -5.63 8.22 -1.66
C ILE A 875 -7.01 8.55 -1.11
N ASN A 876 -7.78 9.32 -1.86
CA ASN A 876 -9.18 9.57 -1.61
C ASN A 876 -10.01 8.40 -2.18
N SER A 877 -10.87 7.82 -1.35
CA SER A 877 -11.74 6.71 -1.72
C SER A 877 -13.17 6.97 -1.23
N LYS A 878 -14.17 6.39 -1.93
CA LYS A 878 -15.54 6.34 -1.43
C LYS A 878 -15.59 5.47 -0.17
N ILE A 879 -16.26 5.95 0.87
CA ILE A 879 -16.61 5.16 2.05
C ILE A 879 -17.68 4.14 1.64
N PRO A 880 -17.51 2.82 1.91
CA PRO A 880 -18.50 1.81 1.58
C PRO A 880 -19.89 2.14 2.15
N GLY A 881 -20.93 2.04 1.32
CA GLY A 881 -22.30 2.36 1.71
C GLY A 881 -23.12 3.04 0.61
N LEU A 882 -24.40 3.32 0.90
CA LEU A 882 -25.37 3.84 -0.08
C LEU A 882 -25.15 5.33 -0.44
N GLY A 883 -24.37 6.07 0.34
CA GLY A 883 -24.12 7.49 0.14
C GLY A 883 -22.79 7.79 -0.56
N MET A 884 -22.68 9.00 -1.11
CA MET A 884 -21.41 9.52 -1.63
C MET A 884 -20.71 10.31 -0.52
N LYS A 885 -19.80 9.64 0.21
CA LYS A 885 -18.88 10.27 1.18
C LYS A 885 -17.48 9.76 0.88
N LEU A 886 -16.50 10.66 0.94
CA LEU A 886 -15.10 10.33 0.69
C LEU A 886 -14.31 10.39 1.99
N ASP A 887 -13.34 9.49 2.11
CA ASP A 887 -12.33 9.50 3.15
C ASP A 887 -10.95 9.15 2.56
N GLN A 888 -9.92 9.42 3.33
CA GLN A 888 -8.55 9.05 3.01
C GLN A 888 -8.30 7.58 3.35
N SER A 889 -7.64 6.86 2.46
CA SER A 889 -7.27 5.45 2.62
C SER A 889 -5.84 5.22 2.15
N ASP A 890 -5.21 4.16 2.65
CA ASP A 890 -3.80 3.88 2.38
C ASP A 890 -3.61 2.69 1.43
N LEU A 891 -2.91 2.92 0.32
CA LEU A 891 -2.26 1.85 -0.45
C LEU A 891 -0.87 1.62 0.15
N ASN A 892 -0.65 0.49 0.84
CA ASN A 892 0.52 0.32 1.70
C ASN A 892 1.37 -0.93 1.41
N LEU A 893 2.66 -0.80 1.72
CA LEU A 893 3.68 -1.84 1.80
C LEU A 893 4.39 -1.72 3.16
N PHE A 894 4.00 -2.55 4.12
CA PHE A 894 4.69 -2.70 5.40
C PHE A 894 5.73 -3.82 5.30
N TYR A 895 7.01 -3.51 5.50
CA TYR A 895 8.10 -4.47 5.29
C TYR A 895 7.97 -5.69 6.20
N ARG A 896 7.70 -5.45 7.50
CA ARG A 896 7.52 -6.50 8.52
C ARG A 896 6.41 -7.49 8.19
N THR A 897 5.37 -7.08 7.47
CA THR A 897 4.26 -7.96 7.08
C THR A 897 4.53 -8.67 5.75
N ARG A 898 5.25 -8.01 4.84
CA ARG A 898 5.46 -8.51 3.48
C ARG A 898 6.70 -9.41 3.33
N TYR A 899 7.75 -9.16 4.11
CA TYR A 899 9.02 -9.87 4.06
C TYR A 899 9.29 -10.57 5.40
N LEU A 900 9.75 -11.82 5.33
CA LEU A 900 10.02 -12.65 6.51
C LEU A 900 11.47 -12.59 6.98
N LYS A 901 12.36 -11.93 6.23
CA LYS A 901 13.77 -11.74 6.58
C LYS A 901 13.94 -10.47 7.39
N GLU A 902 14.90 -10.51 8.31
CA GLU A 902 15.32 -9.32 9.03
C GLU A 902 16.10 -8.36 8.11
N ILE A 903 15.93 -7.06 8.34
CA ILE A 903 16.63 -6.01 7.62
C ILE A 903 18.02 -5.85 8.26
N PRO A 904 19.12 -5.95 7.48
CA PRO A 904 20.49 -5.74 8.00
C PRO A 904 20.66 -4.37 8.65
N ASP A 905 21.55 -4.25 9.63
CA ASP A 905 21.96 -2.93 10.14
C ASP A 905 22.76 -2.17 9.06
N ALA A 906 22.66 -0.85 9.06
CA ALA A 906 23.33 -0.01 8.07
C ALA A 906 24.85 -0.22 8.02
N TYR A 907 25.48 -0.52 9.16
CA TYR A 907 26.93 -0.80 9.19
C TYR A 907 27.30 -2.11 8.49
N GLU A 908 26.44 -3.13 8.52
CA GLU A 908 26.67 -4.39 7.78
C GLU A 908 26.77 -4.10 6.28
N ARG A 909 25.80 -3.34 5.77
CA ARG A 909 25.77 -2.94 4.36
C ARG A 909 26.99 -2.10 3.97
N LEU A 910 27.28 -1.04 4.73
CA LEU A 910 28.39 -0.13 4.39
C LEU A 910 29.76 -0.82 4.49
N LEU A 911 29.99 -1.68 5.47
CA LEU A 911 31.24 -2.43 5.56
C LEU A 911 31.42 -3.36 4.36
N LEU A 912 30.36 -4.06 3.94
CA LEU A 912 30.39 -4.92 2.77
C LEU A 912 30.70 -4.13 1.50
N ASP A 913 30.02 -3.00 1.30
CA ASP A 913 30.24 -2.12 0.15
C ASP A 913 31.69 -1.59 0.11
N ALA A 914 32.25 -1.21 1.26
CA ALA A 914 33.65 -0.77 1.34
C ALA A 914 34.66 -1.89 1.04
N ILE A 915 34.36 -3.14 1.43
CA ILE A 915 35.15 -4.32 1.09
C ILE A 915 35.08 -4.60 -0.42
N GLN A 916 33.91 -4.45 -1.02
CA GLN A 916 33.70 -4.66 -2.46
C GLN A 916 34.20 -3.49 -3.32
N GLY A 917 34.40 -2.31 -2.73
CA GLY A 917 34.81 -1.09 -3.45
C GLY A 917 33.64 -0.33 -4.06
N GLU A 918 32.43 -0.66 -3.62
CA GLU A 918 31.20 0.05 -3.97
C GLU A 918 31.16 1.38 -3.21
N ARG A 919 31.00 2.47 -3.94
CA ARG A 919 31.15 3.85 -3.43
C ARG A 919 29.84 4.65 -3.47
N ARG A 920 28.76 4.09 -4.02
CA ARG A 920 27.49 4.81 -4.22
C ARG A 920 26.86 5.34 -2.92
N LEU A 921 27.08 4.65 -1.79
CA LEU A 921 26.56 5.02 -0.47
C LEU A 921 27.55 5.84 0.39
N PHE A 922 28.65 6.32 -0.19
CA PHE A 922 29.69 7.08 0.52
C PHE A 922 29.80 8.51 0.00
N ILE A 923 30.05 9.45 0.92
CA ILE A 923 30.09 10.88 0.60
C ILE A 923 31.41 11.23 -0.10
N ARG A 924 31.31 11.83 -1.29
CA ARG A 924 32.45 12.36 -2.06
C ARG A 924 32.84 13.76 -1.58
N SER A 925 34.09 14.15 -1.75
CA SER A 925 34.60 15.45 -1.29
C SER A 925 33.83 16.67 -1.82
N ASP A 926 33.50 16.71 -3.11
CA ASP A 926 32.70 17.79 -3.71
C ASP A 926 31.24 17.80 -3.24
N GLU A 927 30.70 16.64 -2.88
CA GLU A 927 29.39 16.51 -2.25
C GLU A 927 29.38 17.12 -0.85
N LEU A 928 30.45 16.87 -0.08
CA LEU A 928 30.63 17.44 1.24
C LEU A 928 30.80 18.97 1.18
N ASP A 929 31.58 19.47 0.21
CA ASP A 929 31.75 20.91 -0.01
C ASP A 929 30.40 21.59 -0.34
N ALA A 930 29.61 20.98 -1.24
CA ALA A 930 28.28 21.48 -1.59
C ALA A 930 27.34 21.46 -0.37
N ALA A 931 27.37 20.39 0.43
CA ALA A 931 26.57 20.28 1.64
C ALA A 931 26.91 21.40 2.66
N TRP A 932 28.19 21.66 2.91
CA TRP A 932 28.59 22.71 3.85
C TRP A 932 28.25 24.12 3.36
N SER A 933 28.34 24.38 2.06
CA SER A 933 28.00 25.69 1.49
C SER A 933 26.56 26.13 1.77
N ILE A 934 25.64 25.18 1.96
CA ILE A 934 24.23 25.44 2.26
C ILE A 934 24.03 25.88 3.72
N PHE A 935 24.78 25.29 4.67
CA PHE A 935 24.56 25.43 6.11
C PHE A 935 25.53 26.39 6.80
N THR A 936 26.77 26.54 6.31
CA THR A 936 27.81 27.36 6.96
C THR A 936 27.37 28.82 7.18
N PRO A 937 26.72 29.52 6.23
CA PRO A 937 26.28 30.90 6.47
C PRO A 937 25.32 31.02 7.67
N LEU A 938 24.34 30.11 7.76
CA LEU A 938 23.39 30.06 8.88
C LEU A 938 24.09 29.79 10.21
N LEU A 939 24.97 28.80 10.25
CA LEU A 939 25.69 28.40 11.48
C LEU A 939 26.54 29.56 12.01
N ASN A 940 27.29 30.22 11.12
CA ASN A 940 28.10 31.39 11.48
C ASN A 940 27.22 32.53 12.02
N GLU A 941 26.06 32.76 11.40
CA GLU A 941 25.13 33.80 11.82
C GLU A 941 24.51 33.50 13.20
N LEU A 942 24.12 32.25 13.46
CA LEU A 942 23.60 31.80 14.75
C LEU A 942 24.63 32.01 15.89
N GLU A 943 25.88 31.63 15.63
CA GLU A 943 26.98 31.72 16.60
C GLU A 943 27.42 33.17 16.84
N THR A 944 27.53 33.96 15.78
CA THR A 944 27.94 35.38 15.86
C THR A 944 26.87 36.23 16.53
N LYS A 945 25.60 36.05 16.17
CA LYS A 945 24.49 36.84 16.73
C LYS A 945 23.98 36.29 18.07
N LYS A 946 24.45 35.11 18.49
CA LYS A 946 24.01 34.42 19.72
C LYS A 946 22.48 34.34 19.80
N ILE A 947 21.85 33.86 18.72
CA ILE A 947 20.40 33.73 18.64
C ILE A 947 19.93 32.72 19.67
N ALA A 948 19.01 33.13 20.54
CA ALA A 948 18.45 32.26 21.57
C ALA A 948 17.45 31.25 20.95
N PRO A 949 17.57 29.94 21.22
CA PRO A 949 16.63 28.94 20.73
C PRO A 949 15.26 29.04 21.44
N GLU A 950 14.17 28.73 20.73
CA GLU A 950 12.84 28.63 21.35
C GLU A 950 12.77 27.40 22.26
N LEU A 951 12.34 27.60 23.52
CA LEU A 951 12.25 26.50 24.48
C LEU A 951 11.01 25.63 24.23
N TYR A 952 11.20 24.31 24.15
CA TYR A 952 10.11 23.35 24.01
C TYR A 952 10.13 22.28 25.12
N PRO A 953 8.98 21.84 25.65
CA PRO A 953 8.96 20.79 26.67
C PRO A 953 9.48 19.45 26.13
N TYR A 954 10.23 18.71 26.96
CA TYR A 954 10.59 17.31 26.67
C TYR A 954 9.33 16.49 26.36
N GLY A 955 9.36 15.72 25.27
CA GLY A 955 8.23 14.89 24.83
C GLY A 955 7.15 15.67 24.07
N SER A 956 7.36 16.96 23.77
CA SER A 956 6.49 17.72 22.88
C SER A 956 6.85 17.47 21.40
N ARG A 957 6.15 18.11 20.47
CA ARG A 957 6.45 18.04 19.02
C ARG A 957 7.52 19.04 18.57
N GLY A 958 8.12 19.76 19.51
CA GLY A 958 9.07 20.83 19.26
C GLY A 958 8.45 22.22 19.41
N PRO A 959 9.21 23.27 19.04
CA PRO A 959 8.81 24.68 19.14
C PRO A 959 7.57 25.02 18.32
N VAL A 960 6.79 26.00 18.79
CA VAL A 960 5.60 26.50 18.06
C VAL A 960 6.04 27.20 16.77
N GLY A 961 7.22 27.84 16.76
CA GLY A 961 7.82 28.44 15.58
C GLY A 961 7.86 27.50 14.36
N ALA A 962 8.07 26.19 14.57
CA ALA A 962 8.13 25.22 13.47
C ALA A 962 6.81 25.15 12.68
N TYR A 963 5.66 25.33 13.34
CA TYR A 963 4.36 25.36 12.66
C TYR A 963 4.17 26.66 11.87
N TYR A 964 4.61 27.80 12.41
CA TYR A 964 4.59 29.07 11.70
C TYR A 964 5.50 29.06 10.47
N LEU A 965 6.67 28.40 10.56
CA LEU A 965 7.57 28.22 9.41
C LEU A 965 6.88 27.47 8.27
N ALA A 966 6.22 26.33 8.55
CA ALA A 966 5.49 25.60 7.52
C ALA A 966 4.30 26.42 6.97
N ALA A 967 3.59 27.14 7.85
CA ALA A 967 2.46 27.98 7.46
C ALA A 967 2.87 29.14 6.54
N LYS A 968 4.08 29.72 6.69
CA LYS A 968 4.67 30.71 5.77
C LYS A 968 4.64 30.23 4.31
N TYR A 969 4.78 28.92 4.12
CA TYR A 969 4.79 28.27 2.81
C TYR A 969 3.46 27.61 2.42
N ASN A 970 2.37 27.92 3.14
CA ASN A 970 1.07 27.27 3.00
C ASN A 970 1.18 25.74 3.11
N VAL A 971 1.97 25.23 4.05
CA VAL A 971 2.14 23.79 4.32
C VAL A 971 1.81 23.51 5.78
N ARG A 972 1.33 22.29 6.05
CA ARG A 972 1.23 21.73 7.40
C ARG A 972 2.17 20.54 7.51
N TRP A 973 2.83 20.40 8.66
CA TRP A 973 3.65 19.22 8.93
C TRP A 973 2.79 17.96 8.97
N GLY A 974 3.26 16.89 8.32
CA GLY A 974 2.57 15.60 8.28
C GLY A 974 2.76 14.74 9.54
N ASP A 975 3.55 15.20 10.52
CA ASP A 975 3.66 14.57 11.85
C ASP A 975 2.45 14.86 12.76
N ILE A 976 1.44 15.57 12.23
CA ILE A 976 0.16 15.85 12.87
C ILE A 976 -0.84 14.71 12.58
N ALA A 977 -0.59 13.49 13.09
CA ALA A 977 -1.63 12.46 13.39
C ALA A 977 -0.99 11.12 13.79
N GLY A 978 -1.54 10.46 14.82
CA GLY A 978 -1.21 9.08 15.19
C GLY A 978 -1.54 8.64 16.61
N ASP A 979 -1.91 9.52 17.55
CA ASP A 979 -2.54 9.11 18.82
C ASP A 979 -4.06 9.19 18.64
N GLU A 980 -4.63 8.15 18.02
CA GLU A 980 -5.90 7.57 18.47
C GLU A 980 -5.59 6.31 19.27
#